data_AF-A0A3Q2QMA5-F1
#
_entry.id   AF-A0A3Q2QMA5-F1
#
_cell.length_a   1.000
_cell.length_b   1.000
_cell.length_c   1.000
_cell.angle_alpha   90.00
_cell.angle_beta   90.00
_cell.angle_gamma   90.00
#
_symmetry.space_group_name_H-M   'P 1'
#
loop_
_entity.id
_entity.type
_entity.pdbx_description
1 polymer ?
#
loop_
_entity_poly.entity_id
_entity_poly.type
_entity_poly.pdbx_seq_one_letter_code
_entity_poly.pdbx_strand_id
1 'polypeptide(L)'
;MSLFGSFGPGAALSGPGVLVGRQKVGSSHQNPKPRAGSFVSGSVSSLRPDAWTDTGPAPRPGSQPSYLLLAPAALRPGLPTSVSVSILSSSAFTVSAHIIHQGQTLSSSSTTVRGGEAFSDLTDLRLFSDQNPNRTARPGRPYILKVRGHGGVDRFFSNSTELLLHGAVSTFIQTDRAAYLPGQVVKIRAVSVLADGKPCVGPAHILIRDPRGNRVRQWLDEAGVLGVVSAEFPLSGRPPLGRWSVTASVSVSQTAGRLTRRFIHVSLLSGLTYNNSVNVTLAKKRFHIHFEDFPKVLRPSLSFSGRVNKPPPYVGPAQPVQLGPARSIKVFLSSVSPENSSPRISQSVFSYEATRTFSVCVQVKARGQLVSAGRSSGDLTLVPGTSWAPLASIVVYCVRPDGEVVSDVIHLPMARFLQNKVSLRWSSDRVKPAEKVALQVSVAEPGSLVGILVVDKATRWAGSHNDISMETVRTTARRLAETAFPLQMDAEPFEKQPELHERQNFPETWEVPLTVPDSITTWTASAFVVSEDLGLGITESAAELTVFQDFFLSLNLPAYIVRGEELVLEVVLFNFLQEDLEVTVIVADSSSFEFIFPDSEAFSMASVRHVYLEREGGATVLIPIRPLVLGEIPISVKAVSSAASDYVRTAVLVKAEGLQQTFSSSLLLDLHEKKSSVSRDVKFSFPAGVMEGSHSVSVTAVGDLLGPSITGLDSLIQMPSGCGEQNMVHFAPNIYVLQYLRAKGPALMAALCAGYEQELSYQRSDGSFSAFGEQDASGSTWLSAFVLRCFLQARPFISMDERVLGSAAAWLAGQQGGDGRMLEPGRVIHTELQGGLDGPVSLTSYVLMALTAGPARWSEPVPVSAARSYLETRLDQGVSSNYSLSLLTYALALAGSPASQTAVNHLIGRADVRDGVPTWSSPDGGLSSSWQPRSADIEMAAYVLLSLHKLDRVAEGLGLLKWLSQQRNHLGGYGSTQDTVVALQALSRFTALGGAQRSDINIRVTRDSDTVASFHIDQDNELLLQTQQLNVFYNIRTEELRRRRDTDEQEAFYLYVHLVDHGLNDTYLYICNSLSWDLGLNETGMVLMEVGLLSGFGLHPDLVKLDGAVKKVETQPGKVVLYLDSETCLYVPLLVEFKVGKVQEATVAVYDYYEPRRRTVRSYRSSWRGDASVCSFCGEDCSQCGANNDYSLNAAPRHGRCTPASGVLPALLLLFIICSV
;
A
#
# COMPACT_ATOMS: atom_id res chain seq x y z
N MET A 1 -40.70 38.38 -7.34
CA MET A 1 -42.13 38.30 -7.70
C MET A 1 -42.68 36.96 -7.24
N SER A 2 -43.90 36.96 -6.71
CA SER A 2 -44.84 35.83 -6.48
C SER A 2 -44.79 34.65 -7.47
N LEU A 3 -45.27 33.43 -7.20
CA LEU A 3 -45.83 32.72 -6.01
C LEU A 3 -46.08 31.24 -6.42
N PHE A 4 -46.47 30.37 -5.46
CA PHE A 4 -46.99 28.99 -5.65
C PHE A 4 -45.99 27.91 -6.14
N GLY A 5 -46.16 26.63 -5.81
CA GLY A 5 -47.15 26.03 -4.89
C GLY A 5 -47.24 24.51 -5.07
N SER A 6 -47.37 23.78 -3.96
CA SER A 6 -47.68 22.34 -3.93
C SER A 6 -49.11 22.06 -4.39
N PHE A 7 -49.37 20.93 -5.06
CA PHE A 7 -50.51 20.01 -4.84
C PHE A 7 -50.50 18.87 -5.90
N GLY A 8 -50.75 17.62 -5.49
CA GLY A 8 -51.27 16.57 -6.39
C GLY A 8 -52.79 16.42 -6.18
N PRO A 9 -53.43 15.26 -6.46
CA PRO A 9 -53.05 14.15 -7.33
C PRO A 9 -54.10 13.93 -8.47
N GLY A 10 -53.87 13.02 -9.42
CA GLY A 10 -54.85 12.69 -10.47
C GLY A 10 -54.58 11.34 -11.12
N ALA A 11 -55.62 10.52 -11.30
CA ALA A 11 -55.54 9.13 -11.79
C ALA A 11 -56.26 8.96 -13.15
N ALA A 12 -56.20 7.72 -13.68
CA ALA A 12 -56.98 7.19 -14.82
C ALA A 12 -56.53 7.64 -16.24
N LEU A 13 -56.65 6.84 -17.32
CA LEU A 13 -57.04 5.41 -17.47
C LEU A 13 -56.63 4.89 -18.87
N SER A 14 -56.61 3.56 -19.05
CA SER A 14 -56.53 2.80 -20.34
C SER A 14 -55.22 2.93 -21.15
N GLY A 15 -54.79 1.95 -21.96
CA GLY A 15 -55.47 0.74 -22.46
C GLY A 15 -54.49 -0.31 -23.04
N PRO A 16 -54.98 -1.39 -23.69
CA PRO A 16 -54.59 -2.75 -23.29
C PRO A 16 -53.96 -3.66 -24.37
N GLY A 17 -53.43 -4.82 -23.94
CA GLY A 17 -52.92 -5.91 -24.80
C GLY A 17 -52.37 -7.08 -23.96
N VAL A 18 -53.19 -7.92 -23.32
CA VAL A 18 -53.89 -9.11 -23.87
C VAL A 18 -53.06 -10.41 -23.79
N LEU A 19 -53.41 -11.20 -22.76
CA LEU A 19 -53.69 -12.66 -22.75
C LEU A 19 -52.59 -13.71 -23.07
N VAL A 20 -52.66 -14.97 -22.59
CA VAL A 20 -53.10 -15.58 -21.30
C VAL A 20 -52.85 -17.11 -21.35
N GLY A 21 -52.72 -17.74 -20.18
CA GLY A 21 -53.08 -19.16 -19.98
C GLY A 21 -51.89 -20.14 -19.99
N ARG A 22 -51.44 -20.68 -18.85
CA ARG A 22 -52.05 -21.67 -17.93
C ARG A 22 -52.26 -23.08 -18.52
N GLN A 23 -51.67 -24.05 -17.83
CA GLN A 23 -52.42 -25.20 -17.33
C GLN A 23 -51.98 -25.57 -15.89
N LYS A 24 -52.93 -26.10 -15.09
CA LYS A 24 -52.75 -26.65 -13.71
C LYS A 24 -52.44 -28.17 -13.80
N VAL A 25 -52.07 -28.96 -12.78
CA VAL A 25 -52.49 -29.14 -11.35
C VAL A 25 -51.30 -29.78 -10.57
N GLY A 26 -51.09 -29.70 -9.25
CA GLY A 26 -51.87 -29.19 -8.09
C GLY A 26 -50.95 -29.00 -6.85
N SER A 27 -51.35 -29.21 -5.58
CA SER A 27 -52.65 -29.63 -5.02
C SER A 27 -52.97 -29.01 -3.62
N SER A 28 -52.86 -29.75 -2.51
CA SER A 28 -53.44 -29.44 -1.17
C SER A 28 -52.65 -29.99 0.04
N HIS A 29 -52.42 -29.18 1.09
CA HIS A 29 -53.11 -29.29 2.40
C HIS A 29 -52.69 -28.19 3.41
N GLN A 30 -53.33 -28.21 4.59
CA GLN A 30 -53.42 -27.11 5.58
C GLN A 30 -52.32 -27.12 6.65
N ASN A 31 -52.17 -25.96 7.32
CA ASN A 31 -51.49 -25.78 8.61
C ASN A 31 -51.92 -26.80 9.69
N PRO A 32 -50.98 -27.26 10.52
CA PRO A 32 -51.28 -27.64 11.90
C PRO A 32 -50.42 -26.88 12.94
N LYS A 33 -51.05 -26.51 14.06
CA LYS A 33 -50.36 -26.21 15.33
C LYS A 33 -49.81 -27.50 15.95
N PRO A 34 -48.71 -27.42 16.70
CA PRO A 34 -48.56 -28.13 17.98
C PRO A 34 -48.41 -27.10 19.12
N ARG A 35 -49.33 -27.02 20.09
CA ARG A 35 -49.57 -27.91 21.26
C ARG A 35 -48.37 -28.02 22.21
N ALA A 36 -48.64 -27.67 23.47
CA ALA A 36 -47.74 -27.86 24.60
C ALA A 36 -47.47 -29.36 24.85
N GLY A 37 -46.23 -29.67 25.20
CA GLY A 37 -45.78 -31.00 25.64
C GLY A 37 -45.02 -30.87 26.96
N SER A 38 -45.34 -31.75 27.89
CA SER A 38 -44.81 -31.87 29.26
C SER A 38 -43.32 -31.54 29.47
N PHE A 39 -43.03 -30.81 30.56
CA PHE A 39 -41.74 -30.93 31.24
C PHE A 39 -41.50 -32.39 31.62
N VAL A 40 -40.52 -33.04 30.98
CA VAL A 40 -39.94 -34.29 31.47
C VAL A 40 -38.76 -33.91 32.36
N SER A 41 -38.70 -34.48 33.57
CA SER A 41 -37.56 -34.32 34.47
C SER A 41 -36.33 -35.04 33.89
N GLY A 42 -35.56 -34.34 33.07
CA GLY A 42 -34.23 -34.76 32.63
C GLY A 42 -33.32 -34.87 33.85
N SER A 43 -32.93 -36.09 34.19
CA SER A 43 -32.03 -36.39 35.30
C SER A 43 -30.65 -35.76 35.09
N VAL A 44 -29.95 -35.51 36.20
CA VAL A 44 -28.57 -35.03 36.24
C VAL A 44 -27.69 -35.88 35.31
N SER A 45 -27.28 -35.32 34.19
CA SER A 45 -26.22 -35.90 33.37
C SER A 45 -24.90 -35.73 34.11
N SER A 46 -24.40 -36.82 34.68
CA SER A 46 -23.05 -36.88 35.22
C SER A 46 -22.05 -36.41 34.17
N LEU A 47 -20.99 -35.72 34.62
CA LEU A 47 -19.78 -35.58 33.83
C LEU A 47 -19.30 -36.98 33.45
N ARG A 48 -19.48 -37.38 32.19
CA ARG A 48 -18.74 -38.52 31.65
C ARG A 48 -17.29 -38.04 31.49
N PRO A 49 -16.30 -38.69 32.13
CA PRO A 49 -14.93 -38.56 31.67
C PRO A 49 -14.88 -39.09 30.24
N ASP A 50 -14.16 -38.42 29.35
CA ASP A 50 -13.72 -39.06 28.11
C ASP A 50 -12.95 -40.34 28.49
N ALA A 51 -13.29 -41.44 27.83
CA ALA A 51 -13.04 -42.78 28.35
C ALA A 51 -11.55 -43.17 28.27
N TRP A 52 -10.81 -42.79 29.31
CA TRP A 52 -9.60 -43.47 29.76
C TRP A 52 -9.78 -44.99 29.63
N THR A 53 -8.96 -45.63 28.80
CA THR A 53 -9.07 -47.07 28.50
C THR A 53 -8.44 -47.91 29.59
N ASP A 54 -9.21 -48.15 30.67
CA ASP A 54 -8.80 -49.06 31.73
C ASP A 54 -8.63 -50.48 31.16
N THR A 55 -7.52 -51.12 31.51
CA THR A 55 -7.17 -52.50 31.14
C THR A 55 -6.95 -53.37 32.39
N GLY A 56 -7.41 -52.90 33.55
CA GLY A 56 -7.54 -53.67 34.78
C GLY A 56 -8.93 -54.30 34.96
N PRO A 57 -9.07 -55.27 35.88
CA PRO A 57 -10.37 -55.79 36.28
C PRO A 57 -11.18 -54.74 37.04
N ALA A 58 -12.47 -54.63 36.74
CA ALA A 58 -13.35 -53.61 37.34
C ALA A 58 -13.39 -53.69 38.88
N PRO A 59 -13.36 -52.56 39.60
CA PRO A 59 -13.38 -52.54 41.06
C PRO A 59 -14.71 -53.03 41.62
N ARG A 60 -14.66 -53.70 42.78
CA ARG A 60 -15.85 -54.25 43.45
C ARG A 60 -16.70 -53.10 44.03
N PRO A 61 -18.05 -53.19 44.01
CA PRO A 61 -18.90 -52.20 44.67
C PRO A 61 -18.54 -52.04 46.15
N GLY A 62 -18.23 -50.83 46.58
CA GLY A 62 -17.83 -50.52 47.97
C GLY A 62 -16.32 -50.32 48.20
N SER A 63 -15.45 -50.41 47.18
CA SER A 63 -14.06 -49.99 47.31
C SER A 63 -13.92 -48.46 47.27
N GLN A 64 -13.20 -47.86 48.23
CA GLN A 64 -12.89 -46.43 48.22
C GLN A 64 -12.04 -46.05 46.98
N PRO A 65 -12.23 -44.83 46.43
CA PRO A 65 -11.41 -44.35 45.30
C PRO A 65 -9.95 -44.29 45.73
N SER A 66 -9.03 -44.83 44.92
CA SER A 66 -7.65 -45.06 45.34
C SER A 66 -6.63 -44.07 44.75
N TYR A 67 -6.93 -43.44 43.61
CA TYR A 67 -6.09 -42.43 42.96
C TYR A 67 -6.89 -41.47 42.06
N LEU A 68 -6.30 -40.32 41.73
CA LEU A 68 -6.79 -39.36 40.73
C LEU A 68 -5.62 -38.88 39.86
N LEU A 69 -5.83 -38.80 38.54
CA LEU A 69 -4.85 -38.34 37.56
C LEU A 69 -5.39 -37.14 36.78
N LEU A 70 -4.59 -36.08 36.65
CA LEU A 70 -4.93 -34.88 35.91
C LEU A 70 -3.74 -34.45 35.04
N ALA A 71 -3.97 -34.33 33.74
CA ALA A 71 -2.97 -33.96 32.73
C ALA A 71 -3.52 -32.91 31.74
N PRO A 72 -2.68 -32.14 31.05
CA PRO A 72 -3.10 -31.26 29.97
C PRO A 72 -3.69 -32.06 28.79
N ALA A 73 -4.73 -31.53 28.15
CA ALA A 73 -5.31 -32.11 26.94
C ALA A 73 -4.45 -31.87 25.66
N ALA A 74 -3.45 -30.98 25.76
CA ALA A 74 -2.62 -30.58 24.65
C ALA A 74 -1.13 -30.49 25.03
N LEU A 75 -0.27 -30.94 24.12
CA LEU A 75 1.18 -30.76 24.14
C LEU A 75 1.59 -29.47 23.44
N ARG A 76 2.65 -28.85 23.96
CA ARG A 76 3.37 -27.74 23.31
C ARG A 76 4.86 -28.10 23.27
N PRO A 77 5.49 -28.24 22.10
CA PRO A 77 6.93 -28.41 21.99
C PRO A 77 7.69 -27.32 22.76
N GLY A 78 8.80 -27.68 23.40
CA GLY A 78 9.64 -26.76 24.17
C GLY A 78 9.16 -26.45 25.60
N LEU A 79 7.89 -26.67 25.95
CA LEU A 79 7.40 -26.49 27.33
C LEU A 79 7.37 -27.82 28.12
N PRO A 80 7.70 -27.82 29.42
CA PRO A 80 7.44 -28.95 30.31
C PRO A 80 5.93 -29.22 30.40
N THR A 81 5.54 -30.50 30.39
CA THR A 81 4.15 -30.93 30.51
C THR A 81 3.93 -31.60 31.87
N SER A 82 3.33 -30.87 32.82
CA SER A 82 3.14 -31.36 34.18
C SER A 82 1.94 -32.30 34.30
N VAL A 83 2.14 -33.49 34.88
CA VAL A 83 1.06 -34.43 35.22
C VAL A 83 0.87 -34.48 36.73
N SER A 84 -0.33 -34.12 37.21
CA SER A 84 -0.70 -34.18 38.62
C SER A 84 -1.22 -35.57 38.99
N VAL A 85 -0.70 -36.11 40.08
CA VAL A 85 -1.14 -37.39 40.66
C VAL A 85 -1.51 -37.17 42.12
N SER A 86 -2.73 -37.57 42.49
CA SER A 86 -3.20 -37.57 43.89
C SER A 86 -3.49 -39.01 44.30
N ILE A 87 -2.86 -39.50 45.38
CA ILE A 87 -3.13 -40.84 45.90
C ILE A 87 -4.05 -40.73 47.11
N LEU A 88 -5.19 -41.41 47.00
CA LEU A 88 -6.25 -41.37 48.01
C LEU A 88 -6.13 -42.53 49.02
N SER A 89 -5.32 -43.53 48.69
CA SER A 89 -4.91 -44.63 49.58
C SER A 89 -3.80 -44.22 50.56
N SER A 90 -3.69 -44.94 51.68
CA SER A 90 -2.65 -44.78 52.71
C SER A 90 -1.31 -45.44 52.37
N SER A 91 -1.22 -46.22 51.29
CA SER A 91 0.02 -46.82 50.80
C SER A 91 0.80 -45.90 49.86
N ALA A 92 2.13 -46.00 49.86
CA ALA A 92 3.00 -45.32 48.89
C ALA A 92 3.07 -46.09 47.56
N PHE A 93 3.19 -45.38 46.44
CA PHE A 93 3.27 -45.97 45.09
C PHE A 93 4.27 -45.23 44.19
N THR A 94 4.91 -45.96 43.29
CA THR A 94 5.77 -45.39 42.25
C THR A 94 4.96 -45.18 40.97
N VAL A 95 4.88 -43.93 40.52
CA VAL A 95 4.09 -43.51 39.37
C VAL A 95 5.02 -43.12 38.23
N SER A 96 4.80 -43.69 37.04
CA SER A 96 5.56 -43.41 35.82
C SER A 96 4.63 -42.90 34.71
N ALA A 97 5.02 -41.80 34.06
CA ALA A 97 4.32 -41.23 32.92
C ALA A 97 5.22 -41.26 31.67
N HIS A 98 4.62 -41.53 30.52
CA HIS A 98 5.30 -41.67 29.23
C HIS A 98 4.51 -40.95 28.13
N ILE A 99 5.18 -40.13 27.33
CA ILE A 99 4.63 -39.63 26.06
C ILE A 99 5.05 -40.59 24.95
N ILE A 100 4.08 -41.14 24.22
CA ILE A 100 4.31 -42.15 23.19
C ILE A 100 3.79 -41.62 21.84
N HIS A 101 4.60 -41.75 20.79
CA HIS A 101 4.19 -41.46 19.41
C HIS A 101 4.71 -42.55 18.47
N GLN A 102 3.88 -43.01 17.54
CA GLN A 102 4.21 -44.09 16.58
C GLN A 102 4.73 -45.41 17.23
N GLY A 103 4.46 -45.63 18.52
CA GLY A 103 4.93 -46.79 19.28
C GLY A 103 6.26 -46.58 20.02
N GLN A 104 6.95 -45.46 19.81
CA GLN A 104 8.17 -45.08 20.53
C GLN A 104 7.83 -44.16 21.71
N THR A 105 8.45 -44.38 22.87
CA THR A 105 8.42 -43.43 23.98
C THR A 105 9.34 -42.26 23.67
N LEU A 106 8.79 -41.04 23.57
CA LEU A 106 9.54 -39.82 23.28
C LEU A 106 10.03 -39.10 24.55
N SER A 107 9.32 -39.28 25.66
CA SER A 107 9.65 -38.67 26.94
C SER A 107 9.06 -39.50 28.08
N SER A 108 9.73 -39.58 29.22
CA SER A 108 9.23 -40.29 30.40
C SER A 108 9.78 -39.73 31.70
N SER A 109 8.94 -39.72 32.72
CA SER A 109 9.28 -39.29 34.08
C SER A 109 8.63 -40.23 35.09
N SER A 110 9.26 -40.43 36.24
CA SER A 110 8.72 -41.28 37.31
C SER A 110 9.08 -40.75 38.70
N THR A 111 8.13 -40.84 39.63
CA THR A 111 8.29 -40.37 41.02
C THR A 111 7.58 -41.33 41.99
N THR A 112 7.96 -41.30 43.28
CA THR A 112 7.29 -42.08 44.33
C THR A 112 6.49 -41.17 45.22
N VAL A 113 5.18 -41.43 45.31
CA VAL A 113 4.20 -40.62 46.04
C VAL A 113 3.86 -41.35 47.34
N ARG A 114 3.85 -40.67 48.49
CA ARG A 114 3.47 -41.30 49.75
C ARG A 114 1.95 -41.37 49.86
N GLY A 115 1.46 -42.37 50.58
CA GLY A 115 0.03 -42.52 50.81
C GLY A 115 -0.54 -41.33 51.59
N GLY A 116 -1.65 -40.79 51.10
CA GLY A 116 -2.25 -39.56 51.63
C GLY A 116 -1.68 -38.24 51.08
N GLU A 117 -0.59 -38.25 50.31
CA GLU A 117 -0.12 -37.05 49.59
C GLU A 117 -1.01 -36.79 48.35
N ALA A 118 -1.52 -35.57 48.25
CA ALA A 118 -2.39 -35.18 47.14
C ALA A 118 -1.65 -34.73 45.87
N PHE A 119 -0.32 -34.54 45.94
CA PHE A 119 0.44 -34.01 44.84
C PHE A 119 1.90 -34.46 44.86
N SER A 120 2.30 -35.16 43.79
CA SER A 120 3.69 -35.24 43.33
C SER A 120 3.74 -34.67 41.92
N ASP A 121 4.59 -33.70 41.65
CA ASP A 121 4.73 -33.14 40.31
C ASP A 121 5.55 -34.07 39.41
N LEU A 122 5.05 -34.36 38.22
CA LEU A 122 5.78 -35.03 37.14
C LEU A 122 6.04 -33.99 36.05
N THR A 123 7.03 -33.12 36.29
CA THR A 123 7.25 -31.88 35.55
C THR A 123 8.09 -32.03 34.27
N ASP A 124 8.98 -33.03 34.20
CA ASP A 124 9.98 -33.15 33.11
C ASP A 124 9.57 -34.04 31.94
N LEU A 125 8.27 -34.14 31.63
CA LEU A 125 7.80 -34.64 30.34
C LEU A 125 8.01 -33.58 29.24
N ARG A 126 9.27 -33.34 28.90
CA ARG A 126 9.68 -32.46 27.79
C ARG A 126 9.83 -33.28 26.52
N LEU A 127 9.31 -32.75 25.42
CA LEU A 127 9.67 -33.19 24.07
C LEU A 127 10.88 -32.37 23.61
N PHE A 128 12.08 -32.94 23.75
CA PHE A 128 13.30 -32.36 23.23
C PHE A 128 13.39 -32.57 21.71
N SER A 129 13.84 -31.55 20.99
CA SER A 129 13.83 -31.49 19.52
C SER A 129 14.85 -32.41 18.83
N ASP A 130 15.76 -33.02 19.58
CA ASP A 130 17.10 -33.35 19.08
C ASP A 130 17.38 -34.86 18.91
N GLN A 131 16.33 -35.71 18.97
CA GLN A 131 16.48 -37.16 18.78
C GLN A 131 15.45 -37.75 17.83
N ASN A 132 15.67 -37.55 16.51
CA ASN A 132 15.75 -38.59 15.46
C ASN A 132 15.38 -37.99 14.07
N PRO A 133 16.33 -37.77 13.14
CA PRO A 133 16.10 -36.96 11.93
C PRO A 133 15.20 -37.58 10.84
N ASN A 134 14.82 -38.86 10.95
CA ASN A 134 14.29 -39.63 9.83
C ASN A 134 12.87 -40.17 10.05
N ARG A 135 11.85 -39.31 9.86
CA ARG A 135 10.61 -39.63 9.11
C ARG A 135 9.67 -38.44 8.97
N THR A 136 9.20 -38.22 7.74
CA THR A 136 8.08 -37.33 7.43
C THR A 136 6.81 -37.81 8.14
N ALA A 137 6.27 -36.98 9.04
CA ALA A 137 5.03 -37.28 9.73
C ALA A 137 3.85 -37.32 8.75
N ARG A 138 3.34 -38.51 8.44
CA ARG A 138 2.02 -38.68 7.80
C ARG A 138 0.95 -38.18 8.77
N PRO A 139 -0.09 -37.46 8.32
CA PRO A 139 -1.21 -37.10 9.18
C PRO A 139 -1.92 -38.36 9.72
N GLY A 140 -2.39 -38.34 10.98
CA GLY A 140 -3.37 -39.31 11.47
C GLY A 140 -2.91 -40.35 12.51
N ARG A 141 -1.84 -40.11 13.30
CA ARG A 141 -1.61 -40.85 14.56
C ARG A 141 -1.42 -39.89 15.73
N PRO A 142 -2.19 -40.03 16.83
CA PRO A 142 -2.13 -39.12 17.97
C PRO A 142 -0.84 -39.28 18.77
N TYR A 143 -0.53 -38.28 19.59
CA TYR A 143 0.39 -38.43 20.72
C TYR A 143 -0.40 -39.03 21.88
N ILE A 144 0.17 -39.98 22.61
CA ILE A 144 -0.51 -40.69 23.70
C ILE A 144 0.24 -40.45 25.00
N LEU A 145 -0.45 -39.93 26.02
CA LEU A 145 0.02 -39.98 27.39
C LEU A 145 -0.32 -41.35 27.98
N LYS A 146 0.65 -42.03 28.59
CA LYS A 146 0.41 -43.26 29.35
C LYS A 146 1.00 -43.14 30.75
N VAL A 147 0.15 -43.23 31.77
CA VAL A 147 0.53 -43.13 33.18
C VAL A 147 0.27 -44.47 33.88
N ARG A 148 1.19 -44.92 34.73
CA ARG A 148 1.12 -46.19 35.45
C ARG A 148 1.52 -46.01 36.91
N GLY A 149 0.83 -46.69 37.81
CA GLY A 149 1.19 -46.75 39.23
C GLY A 149 1.56 -48.18 39.63
N HIS A 150 2.66 -48.35 40.35
CA HIS A 150 3.18 -49.63 40.84
C HIS A 150 3.31 -49.60 42.36
N GLY A 151 2.88 -50.66 43.04
CA GLY A 151 3.05 -50.88 44.46
C GLY A 151 3.90 -52.13 44.68
N GLY A 152 5.19 -51.95 44.95
CA GLY A 152 6.15 -53.06 44.93
C GLY A 152 6.27 -53.66 43.52
N VAL A 153 6.00 -54.96 43.38
CA VAL A 153 6.05 -55.68 42.09
C VAL A 153 4.74 -55.53 41.29
N ASP A 154 3.62 -55.23 41.96
CA ASP A 154 2.29 -55.24 41.34
C ASP A 154 1.91 -53.89 40.71
N ARG A 155 1.31 -53.96 39.52
CA ARG A 155 0.81 -52.80 38.77
C ARG A 155 -0.60 -52.43 39.26
N PHE A 156 -0.67 -51.37 40.06
CA PHE A 156 -1.90 -50.91 40.70
C PHE A 156 -2.85 -50.15 39.75
N PHE A 157 -2.31 -49.36 38.81
CA PHE A 157 -3.09 -48.79 37.69
C PHE A 157 -2.24 -48.62 36.43
N SER A 158 -2.88 -48.57 35.26
CA SER A 158 -2.25 -48.22 33.99
C SER A 158 -3.29 -47.65 33.06
N ASN A 159 -3.14 -46.39 32.67
CA ASN A 159 -4.16 -45.65 31.96
C ASN A 159 -3.56 -44.74 30.88
N SER A 160 -4.31 -44.46 29.80
CA SER A 160 -3.83 -43.61 28.70
C SER A 160 -4.90 -42.71 28.08
N THR A 161 -4.47 -41.57 27.55
CA THR A 161 -5.29 -40.58 26.83
C THR A 161 -4.53 -40.00 25.62
N GLU A 162 -5.25 -39.46 24.65
CA GLU A 162 -4.69 -38.78 23.48
C GLU A 162 -4.40 -37.30 23.78
N LEU A 163 -3.32 -36.77 23.18
CA LEU A 163 -2.87 -35.39 23.36
C LEU A 163 -2.88 -34.65 22.02
N LEU A 164 -3.50 -33.47 22.00
CA LEU A 164 -3.50 -32.57 20.84
C LEU A 164 -2.16 -31.80 20.76
N LEU A 165 -1.57 -31.66 19.57
CA LEU A 165 -0.36 -30.85 19.40
C LEU A 165 -0.71 -29.40 19.04
N HIS A 166 -0.37 -28.46 19.92
CA HIS A 166 -0.56 -27.02 19.68
C HIS A 166 0.76 -26.31 19.33
N GLY A 167 0.64 -25.22 18.55
CA GLY A 167 1.79 -24.41 18.14
C GLY A 167 2.49 -23.74 19.32
N ALA A 168 3.83 -23.73 19.28
CA ALA A 168 4.68 -23.19 20.34
C ALA A 168 5.09 -21.72 20.14
N VAL A 169 4.89 -21.15 18.94
CA VAL A 169 5.37 -19.81 18.54
C VAL A 169 4.22 -18.85 18.25
N SER A 170 4.30 -17.63 18.77
CA SER A 170 3.46 -16.49 18.39
C SER A 170 4.28 -15.44 17.64
N THR A 171 3.95 -15.19 16.38
CA THR A 171 4.49 -14.03 15.64
C THR A 171 3.57 -12.84 15.79
N PHE A 172 4.11 -11.65 15.97
CA PHE A 172 3.45 -10.35 15.93
C PHE A 172 4.01 -9.57 14.73
N ILE A 173 3.21 -8.71 14.11
CA ILE A 173 3.67 -7.85 13.03
C ILE A 173 3.39 -6.41 13.47
N GLN A 174 4.35 -5.52 13.26
CA GLN A 174 4.25 -4.07 13.45
C GLN A 174 4.42 -3.41 12.08
N THR A 175 3.65 -2.37 11.77
CA THR A 175 3.88 -1.51 10.60
C THR A 175 4.00 -0.05 11.04
N ASP A 176 4.80 0.75 10.34
CA ASP A 176 5.00 2.15 10.72
C ASP A 176 3.71 2.98 10.64
N ARG A 177 2.77 2.61 9.77
CA ARG A 177 1.44 3.23 9.64
C ARG A 177 0.36 2.15 9.50
N ALA A 178 -0.88 2.51 9.78
CA ALA A 178 -2.04 1.63 9.55
C ALA A 178 -2.63 1.74 8.14
N ALA A 179 -2.40 2.87 7.49
CA ALA A 179 -2.72 3.12 6.10
C ALA A 179 -1.59 3.86 5.40
N TYR A 180 -1.53 3.70 4.08
CA TYR A 180 -0.52 4.29 3.22
C TYR A 180 -1.18 4.91 2.00
N LEU A 181 -0.55 5.96 1.48
CA LEU A 181 -0.85 6.55 0.19
C LEU A 181 0.03 5.89 -0.90
N PRO A 182 -0.37 5.96 -2.18
CA PRO A 182 0.48 5.54 -3.30
C PRO A 182 1.89 6.16 -3.25
N GLY A 183 2.91 5.40 -3.66
CA GLY A 183 4.32 5.83 -3.61
C GLY A 183 4.98 5.82 -2.23
N GLN A 184 4.26 5.55 -1.13
CA GLN A 184 4.86 5.50 0.21
C GLN A 184 5.59 4.17 0.47
N VAL A 185 6.62 4.19 1.33
CA VAL A 185 7.34 2.98 1.76
C VAL A 185 6.69 2.41 3.01
N VAL A 186 6.24 1.16 2.93
CA VAL A 186 5.71 0.38 4.05
C VAL A 186 6.87 -0.24 4.82
N LYS A 187 7.06 0.14 6.08
CA LYS A 187 8.06 -0.45 6.97
C LYS A 187 7.41 -1.48 7.89
N ILE A 188 7.95 -2.70 7.89
CA ILE A 188 7.37 -3.88 8.53
C ILE A 188 8.37 -4.47 9.51
N ARG A 189 7.93 -4.82 10.72
CA ARG A 189 8.66 -5.69 11.65
C ARG A 189 7.84 -6.94 11.97
N ALA A 190 8.47 -8.10 11.99
CA ALA A 190 7.89 -9.35 12.47
C ALA A 190 8.63 -9.80 13.73
N VAL A 191 7.94 -9.88 14.86
CA VAL A 191 8.47 -10.23 16.19
C VAL A 191 7.94 -11.61 16.58
N SER A 192 8.80 -12.62 16.66
CA SER A 192 8.37 -14.00 16.97
C SER A 192 8.86 -14.45 18.34
N VAL A 193 7.94 -14.95 19.16
CA VAL A 193 8.19 -15.39 20.54
C VAL A 193 7.62 -16.78 20.80
N LEU A 194 8.26 -17.50 21.72
CA LEU A 194 7.81 -18.79 22.24
C LEU A 194 6.65 -18.60 23.24
N ALA A 195 6.00 -19.71 23.63
CA ALA A 195 4.85 -19.72 24.53
C ALA A 195 5.17 -19.30 26.00
N ASP A 196 6.45 -19.24 26.37
CA ASP A 196 6.93 -18.65 27.62
C ASP A 196 7.13 -17.12 27.53
N GLY A 197 7.22 -16.57 26.31
CA GLY A 197 7.48 -15.15 26.02
C GLY A 197 8.91 -14.85 25.55
N LYS A 198 9.80 -15.85 25.50
CA LYS A 198 11.19 -15.70 25.03
C LYS A 198 11.29 -15.58 23.50
N PRO A 199 12.35 -14.99 22.94
CA PRO A 199 12.53 -14.86 21.49
C PRO A 199 12.57 -16.22 20.77
N CYS A 200 11.88 -16.32 19.64
CA CYS A 200 11.92 -17.47 18.74
C CYS A 200 12.91 -17.19 17.60
N VAL A 201 14.18 -17.55 17.79
CA VAL A 201 15.23 -17.37 16.77
C VAL A 201 15.13 -18.45 15.70
N GLY A 202 14.95 -18.04 14.45
CA GLY A 202 14.91 -18.91 13.28
C GLY A 202 14.61 -18.12 11.99
N PRO A 203 14.90 -18.68 10.81
CA PRO A 203 14.66 -17.99 9.53
C PRO A 203 13.19 -17.62 9.35
N ALA A 204 12.92 -16.34 9.05
CA ALA A 204 11.57 -15.82 8.87
C ALA A 204 11.21 -15.67 7.39
N HIS A 205 9.94 -15.91 7.09
CA HIS A 205 9.34 -15.72 5.77
C HIS A 205 8.29 -14.62 5.89
N ILE A 206 8.42 -13.56 5.11
CA ILE A 206 7.47 -12.43 5.04
C ILE A 206 6.85 -12.41 3.65
N LEU A 207 5.54 -12.27 3.58
CA LEU A 207 4.75 -12.38 2.34
C LEU A 207 3.67 -11.31 2.29
N ILE A 208 3.72 -10.47 1.26
CA ILE A 208 2.74 -9.41 1.01
C ILE A 208 1.81 -9.84 -0.14
N ARG A 209 0.50 -9.65 0.08
CA ARG A 209 -0.53 -9.79 -0.95
C ARG A 209 -1.35 -8.52 -1.11
N ASP A 210 -1.74 -8.28 -2.36
CA ASP A 210 -2.70 -7.24 -2.74
C ASP A 210 -4.12 -7.53 -2.17
N PRO A 211 -5.10 -6.62 -2.37
CA PRO A 211 -6.47 -6.81 -1.92
C PRO A 211 -7.22 -7.96 -2.63
N ARG A 212 -6.70 -8.45 -3.77
CA ARG A 212 -7.25 -9.57 -4.54
C ARG A 212 -6.65 -10.92 -4.13
N GLY A 213 -5.61 -10.91 -3.29
CA GLY A 213 -4.91 -12.10 -2.81
C GLY A 213 -3.78 -12.59 -3.74
N ASN A 214 -3.35 -11.78 -4.70
CA ASN A 214 -2.16 -12.02 -5.52
C ASN A 214 -0.89 -11.81 -4.68
N ARG A 215 0.15 -12.63 -4.89
CA ARG A 215 1.45 -12.41 -4.26
C ARG A 215 2.22 -11.30 -4.98
N VAL A 216 2.46 -10.19 -4.29
CA VAL A 216 3.21 -9.04 -4.83
C VAL A 216 4.69 -9.09 -4.44
N ARG A 217 4.99 -9.38 -3.16
CA ARG A 217 6.37 -9.41 -2.66
C ARG A 217 6.54 -10.49 -1.60
N GLN A 218 7.74 -11.08 -1.56
CA GLN A 218 8.13 -12.03 -0.51
C GLN A 218 9.61 -11.87 -0.14
N TRP A 219 9.92 -12.23 1.10
CA TRP A 219 11.25 -12.43 1.66
C TRP A 219 11.27 -13.83 2.26
N LEU A 220 12.35 -14.58 2.04
CA LEU A 220 12.48 -15.99 2.40
C LEU A 220 13.74 -16.20 3.22
N ASP A 221 13.61 -16.96 4.31
CA ASP A 221 14.70 -17.33 5.22
C ASP A 221 15.52 -16.14 5.77
N GLU A 222 14.85 -15.02 6.01
CA GLU A 222 15.46 -13.81 6.59
C GLU A 222 15.97 -14.07 8.01
N ALA A 223 17.22 -13.68 8.28
CA ALA A 223 17.83 -13.77 9.59
C ALA A 223 17.37 -12.60 10.48
N GLY A 224 16.90 -12.92 11.69
CA GLY A 224 16.46 -11.93 12.67
C GLY A 224 17.32 -11.90 13.93
N VAL A 225 17.34 -10.75 14.60
CA VAL A 225 17.99 -10.58 15.91
C VAL A 225 16.92 -10.79 16.99
N LEU A 226 17.16 -11.70 17.95
CA LEU A 226 16.20 -12.06 19.01
C LEU A 226 14.77 -12.31 18.49
N GLY A 227 14.64 -13.03 17.37
CA GLY A 227 13.34 -13.35 16.75
C GLY A 227 12.63 -12.17 16.08
N VAL A 228 13.30 -11.02 15.91
CA VAL A 228 12.81 -9.83 15.20
C VAL A 228 13.43 -9.73 13.82
N VAL A 229 12.59 -9.65 12.79
CA VAL A 229 12.98 -9.39 11.38
C VAL A 229 12.31 -8.10 10.91
N SER A 230 13.04 -7.27 10.15
CA SER A 230 12.52 -6.04 9.54
C SER A 230 12.57 -6.12 8.03
N ALA A 231 11.58 -5.53 7.36
CA ALA A 231 11.51 -5.43 5.90
C ALA A 231 10.90 -4.08 5.48
N GLU A 232 11.35 -3.54 4.35
CA GLU A 232 10.78 -2.33 3.74
C GLU A 232 10.24 -2.64 2.35
N PHE A 233 9.07 -2.09 2.02
CA PHE A 233 8.36 -2.31 0.76
C PHE A 233 7.92 -0.96 0.17
N PRO A 234 8.59 -0.45 -0.88
CA PRO A 234 8.09 0.72 -1.61
C PRO A 234 6.83 0.32 -2.38
N LEU A 235 5.71 0.98 -2.09
CA LEU A 235 4.49 0.87 -2.92
C LEU A 235 4.72 1.55 -4.26
N SER A 236 4.16 0.99 -5.33
CA SER A 236 4.11 1.68 -6.62
C SER A 236 3.35 3.02 -6.52
N GLY A 237 3.52 3.89 -7.51
CA GLY A 237 2.80 5.17 -7.59
C GLY A 237 1.31 5.01 -7.89
N ARG A 238 0.87 3.82 -8.34
CA ARG A 238 -0.54 3.50 -8.67
C ARG A 238 -0.86 2.04 -8.26
N PRO A 239 -0.85 1.70 -6.96
CA PRO A 239 -1.02 0.33 -6.48
C PRO A 239 -2.52 -0.06 -6.42
N PRO A 240 -2.86 -1.35 -6.49
CA PRO A 240 -4.22 -1.84 -6.24
C PRO A 240 -4.78 -1.35 -4.88
N LEU A 241 -5.76 -0.44 -4.91
CA LEU A 241 -6.35 0.15 -3.71
C LEU A 241 -7.24 -0.86 -2.96
N GLY A 242 -7.25 -0.78 -1.62
CA GLY A 242 -8.04 -1.65 -0.76
C GLY A 242 -7.23 -2.30 0.37
N ARG A 243 -7.66 -3.47 0.85
CA ARG A 243 -7.14 -4.12 2.06
C ARG A 243 -6.08 -5.19 1.75
N TRP A 244 -4.82 -4.78 1.77
CA TRP A 244 -3.64 -5.61 1.65
C TRP A 244 -3.48 -6.58 2.83
N SER A 245 -2.67 -7.63 2.66
CA SER A 245 -2.32 -8.53 3.76
C SER A 245 -0.83 -8.84 3.84
N VAL A 246 -0.28 -8.68 5.04
CA VAL A 246 1.08 -9.08 5.41
C VAL A 246 0.97 -10.38 6.20
N THR A 247 1.68 -11.41 5.74
CA THR A 247 1.81 -12.70 6.43
C THR A 247 3.27 -12.90 6.83
N ALA A 248 3.53 -13.20 8.10
CA ALA A 248 4.83 -13.64 8.58
C ALA A 248 4.74 -15.06 9.16
N SER A 249 5.79 -15.86 8.97
CA SER A 249 5.96 -17.17 9.59
C SER A 249 7.43 -17.53 9.77
N VAL A 250 7.81 -18.06 10.93
CA VAL A 250 9.19 -18.49 11.22
C VAL A 250 9.33 -20.01 11.06
N SER A 251 10.41 -20.42 10.39
CA SER A 251 10.84 -21.82 10.32
C SER A 251 11.63 -22.18 11.58
N VAL A 252 10.95 -22.80 12.55
CA VAL A 252 11.60 -23.46 13.69
C VAL A 252 12.29 -24.73 13.19
N SER A 253 13.49 -25.02 13.70
CA SER A 253 14.29 -26.18 13.29
C SER A 253 13.60 -27.53 13.61
N GLN A 254 12.93 -28.06 12.60
CA GLN A 254 12.51 -29.46 12.39
C GLN A 254 11.35 -30.07 13.22
N THR A 255 10.45 -30.73 12.47
CA THR A 255 9.53 -31.81 12.91
C THR A 255 8.41 -31.54 13.92
N ALA A 256 7.58 -30.51 13.66
CA ALA A 256 6.12 -30.67 13.81
C ALA A 256 5.33 -29.68 12.92
N GLY A 257 4.39 -30.20 12.13
CA GLY A 257 3.67 -29.39 11.14
C GLY A 257 2.61 -28.47 11.76
N ARG A 258 2.97 -27.21 12.06
CA ARG A 258 2.06 -26.06 11.92
C ARG A 258 2.82 -24.74 11.80
N LEU A 259 2.91 -24.19 10.59
CA LEU A 259 3.28 -22.79 10.37
C LEU A 259 2.28 -21.89 11.11
N THR A 260 2.73 -21.10 12.08
CA THR A 260 1.93 -19.98 12.59
C THR A 260 1.99 -18.83 11.59
N ARG A 261 1.04 -18.85 10.66
CA ARG A 261 0.74 -17.71 9.79
C ARG A 261 -0.10 -16.72 10.58
N ARG A 262 0.46 -15.56 10.90
CA ARG A 262 -0.34 -14.41 11.33
C ARG A 262 -0.64 -13.54 10.13
N PHE A 263 -1.91 -13.15 10.00
CA PHE A 263 -2.35 -12.15 9.05
C PHE A 263 -2.45 -10.81 9.80
N ILE A 264 -1.79 -9.79 9.28
CA ILE A 264 -2.21 -8.41 9.50
C ILE A 264 -2.74 -7.88 8.18
N HIS A 265 -3.85 -7.15 8.25
CA HIS A 265 -4.40 -6.45 7.12
C HIS A 265 -4.02 -4.98 7.21
N VAL A 266 -3.51 -4.42 6.13
CA VAL A 266 -3.19 -3.00 5.96
C VAL A 266 -4.18 -2.43 4.96
N SER A 267 -4.73 -1.24 5.19
CA SER A 267 -5.68 -0.62 4.25
C SER A 267 -5.00 0.51 3.49
N LEU A 268 -5.00 0.46 2.16
CA LEU A 268 -4.74 1.66 1.36
C LEU A 268 -6.00 2.51 1.31
N LEU A 269 -5.83 3.83 1.43
CA LEU A 269 -6.93 4.78 1.34
C LEU A 269 -6.95 5.46 -0.03
N SER A 270 -8.12 5.48 -0.66
CA SER A 270 -8.41 6.26 -1.86
C SER A 270 -8.74 7.72 -1.47
N GLY A 271 -7.71 8.50 -1.15
CA GLY A 271 -7.85 9.90 -0.74
C GLY A 271 -8.44 10.12 0.66
N LEU A 272 -8.43 11.38 1.09
CA LEU A 272 -9.10 11.83 2.32
C LEU A 272 -10.61 11.83 2.10
N THR A 273 -11.29 10.77 2.53
CA THR A 273 -12.76 10.76 2.57
C THR A 273 -13.23 11.58 3.77
N TYR A 274 -13.54 12.86 3.54
CA TYR A 274 -14.13 13.75 4.53
C TYR A 274 -15.57 13.30 4.85
N ASN A 275 -15.70 12.27 5.68
CA ASN A 275 -16.98 11.67 5.99
C ASN A 275 -17.76 12.52 7.01
N ASN A 276 -18.52 13.49 6.50
CA ASN A 276 -19.47 14.29 7.29
C ASN A 276 -20.66 13.49 7.85
N SER A 277 -20.74 12.16 7.63
CA SER A 277 -21.75 11.32 8.28
C SER A 277 -21.25 10.80 9.64
N VAL A 278 -21.75 11.43 10.71
CA VAL A 278 -21.68 10.86 12.06
C VAL A 278 -22.49 9.56 12.06
N ASN A 279 -21.86 8.44 12.38
CA ASN A 279 -22.55 7.16 12.59
C ASN A 279 -23.40 7.21 13.87
N VAL A 280 -24.61 7.76 13.77
CA VAL A 280 -25.60 7.78 14.85
C VAL A 280 -26.21 6.39 14.99
N THR A 281 -25.59 5.53 15.81
CA THR A 281 -26.16 4.23 16.17
C THR A 281 -27.40 4.43 17.06
N LEU A 282 -28.59 4.25 16.49
CA LEU A 282 -29.85 4.42 17.20
C LEU A 282 -30.11 3.24 18.17
N ALA A 283 -29.55 3.33 19.37
CA ALA A 283 -29.70 2.31 20.41
C ALA A 283 -31.18 2.17 20.83
N LYS A 284 -31.81 1.06 20.43
CA LYS A 284 -33.25 0.79 20.63
C LYS A 284 -33.68 0.61 22.10
N LYS A 285 -32.72 0.64 23.04
CA LYS A 285 -32.92 0.52 24.49
C LYS A 285 -32.01 1.53 25.20
N ARG A 286 -32.57 2.36 26.09
CA ARG A 286 -31.84 3.38 26.87
C ARG A 286 -30.84 2.81 27.88
N PHE A 287 -30.93 1.52 28.20
CA PHE A 287 -30.11 0.85 29.21
C PHE A 287 -29.69 -0.52 28.72
N HIS A 288 -28.40 -0.82 28.83
CA HIS A 288 -27.89 -2.19 28.86
C HIS A 288 -27.63 -2.57 30.31
N ILE A 289 -28.40 -3.55 30.82
CA ILE A 289 -28.18 -4.14 32.14
C ILE A 289 -27.30 -5.36 31.90
N HIS A 290 -26.02 -5.25 32.26
CA HIS A 290 -25.11 -6.39 32.32
C HIS A 290 -24.96 -6.84 33.77
N PHE A 291 -24.95 -8.16 34.00
CA PHE A 291 -24.64 -8.73 35.30
C PHE A 291 -23.14 -9.02 35.32
N GLU A 292 -22.43 -8.42 36.27
CA GLU A 292 -21.02 -8.71 36.53
C GLU A 292 -20.90 -9.75 37.67
N ASP A 293 -19.82 -10.53 37.63
CA ASP A 293 -19.42 -11.51 38.66
C ASP A 293 -20.47 -12.57 39.04
N PHE A 294 -21.40 -12.92 38.14
CA PHE A 294 -22.39 -13.97 38.39
C PHE A 294 -21.94 -15.36 37.90
N PRO A 295 -22.16 -16.44 38.67
CA PRO A 295 -21.88 -17.80 38.21
C PRO A 295 -22.90 -18.22 37.14
N LYS A 296 -22.42 -18.60 35.94
CA LYS A 296 -23.28 -19.07 34.84
C LYS A 296 -24.03 -20.38 35.12
N VAL A 297 -23.65 -21.12 36.16
CA VAL A 297 -24.32 -22.36 36.62
C VAL A 297 -24.97 -22.10 37.98
N LEU A 298 -26.30 -21.91 37.99
CA LEU A 298 -27.06 -21.72 39.22
C LEU A 298 -27.24 -23.06 39.95
N ARG A 299 -26.67 -23.18 41.15
CA ARG A 299 -26.75 -24.39 41.98
C ARG A 299 -27.98 -24.31 42.93
N PRO A 300 -28.90 -25.30 43.00
CA PRO A 300 -30.29 -25.16 43.53
C PRO A 300 -30.54 -24.75 45.00
N SER A 301 -29.54 -24.28 45.75
CA SER A 301 -29.67 -23.96 47.18
C SER A 301 -28.56 -23.00 47.65
N LEU A 302 -28.22 -22.02 46.80
CA LEU A 302 -27.17 -21.03 47.04
C LEU A 302 -27.80 -19.64 46.89
N SER A 303 -27.63 -18.78 47.91
CA SER A 303 -27.88 -17.35 47.77
C SER A 303 -26.80 -16.76 46.86
N PHE A 304 -27.18 -16.29 45.68
CA PHE A 304 -26.28 -15.59 44.76
C PHE A 304 -26.51 -14.08 44.85
N SER A 305 -25.45 -13.30 44.68
CA SER A 305 -25.50 -11.85 44.49
C SER A 305 -24.88 -11.52 43.14
N GLY A 306 -25.66 -10.94 42.23
CA GLY A 306 -25.13 -10.35 40.99
C GLY A 306 -24.96 -8.85 41.15
N ARG A 307 -23.86 -8.27 40.66
CA ARG A 307 -23.77 -6.81 40.53
C ARG A 307 -24.50 -6.36 39.27
N VAL A 308 -25.27 -5.28 39.42
CA VAL A 308 -25.91 -4.57 38.31
C VAL A 308 -25.26 -3.20 38.22
N ASN A 309 -24.39 -3.03 37.22
CA ASN A 309 -23.85 -1.72 36.88
C ASN A 309 -24.89 -0.90 36.09
N LYS A 310 -24.92 0.41 36.36
CA LYS A 310 -25.72 1.39 35.60
C LYS A 310 -24.75 2.33 34.88
N PRO A 311 -24.81 2.45 33.54
CA PRO A 311 -23.94 3.39 32.83
C PRO A 311 -24.31 4.86 33.14
N PRO A 312 -23.40 5.83 32.87
CA PRO A 312 -23.58 7.26 33.14
C PRO A 312 -24.90 7.85 32.57
N PRO A 313 -25.48 8.90 33.17
CA PRO A 313 -24.82 9.93 34.00
C PRO A 313 -25.09 9.88 35.52
N TYR A 314 -25.72 8.83 36.06
CA TYR A 314 -26.09 8.79 37.49
C TYR A 314 -25.22 7.83 38.30
N VAL A 315 -24.26 8.40 39.06
CA VAL A 315 -23.48 7.67 40.07
C VAL A 315 -24.32 7.48 41.33
N GLY A 316 -24.47 6.22 41.77
CA GLY A 316 -25.09 5.87 43.04
C GLY A 316 -24.75 4.42 43.41
N PRO A 317 -24.63 4.08 44.71
CA PRO A 317 -24.13 2.79 45.14
C PRO A 317 -25.06 1.63 44.75
N ALA A 318 -24.47 0.49 44.39
CA ALA A 318 -25.20 -0.72 44.04
C ALA A 318 -25.93 -1.29 45.27
N GLN A 319 -27.20 -1.65 45.12
CA GLN A 319 -28.00 -2.28 46.18
C GLN A 319 -27.99 -3.81 46.04
N PRO A 320 -27.57 -4.57 47.08
CA PRO A 320 -27.71 -6.01 47.10
C PRO A 320 -29.14 -6.45 47.46
N VAL A 321 -29.57 -7.59 46.92
CA VAL A 321 -30.85 -8.23 47.24
C VAL A 321 -30.58 -9.62 47.81
N GLN A 322 -31.22 -9.98 48.94
CA GLN A 322 -31.12 -11.30 49.57
C GLN A 322 -32.48 -12.00 49.59
N LEU A 323 -32.47 -13.34 49.45
CA LEU A 323 -33.62 -14.22 49.66
C LEU A 323 -33.20 -15.43 50.52
N GLY A 324 -34.13 -15.93 51.35
CA GLY A 324 -33.83 -16.75 52.52
C GLY A 324 -33.45 -18.23 52.30
N PRO A 325 -33.02 -18.94 53.37
CA PRO A 325 -32.27 -20.19 53.25
C PRO A 325 -33.08 -21.49 53.42
N ALA A 326 -32.54 -22.59 52.88
CA ALA A 326 -32.85 -23.97 53.27
C ALA A 326 -31.56 -24.81 53.36
N ARG A 327 -31.49 -25.76 54.31
CA ARG A 327 -30.22 -26.38 54.77
C ARG A 327 -29.78 -27.59 53.92
N SER A 328 -28.54 -27.58 53.42
CA SER A 328 -27.61 -28.75 53.33
C SER A 328 -26.22 -28.36 52.79
N ILE A 329 -25.27 -29.28 52.91
CA ILE A 329 -23.80 -29.09 52.94
C ILE A 329 -23.18 -28.61 51.60
N LYS A 330 -22.28 -27.62 51.65
CA LYS A 330 -21.49 -27.08 50.52
C LYS A 330 -20.07 -26.63 50.91
N VAL A 331 -19.18 -26.58 49.92
CA VAL A 331 -17.87 -25.90 49.96
C VAL A 331 -18.03 -24.57 49.21
N PHE A 332 -17.59 -23.47 49.82
CA PHE A 332 -17.62 -22.12 49.26
C PHE A 332 -16.20 -21.61 48.98
N LEU A 333 -15.99 -20.99 47.83
CA LEU A 333 -14.86 -20.08 47.58
C LEU A 333 -15.40 -18.66 47.60
N SER A 334 -14.81 -17.80 48.44
CA SER A 334 -15.07 -16.37 48.47
C SER A 334 -13.76 -15.63 48.23
N SER A 335 -13.72 -14.75 47.22
CA SER A 335 -12.57 -13.89 47.01
C SER A 335 -12.55 -12.81 48.09
N VAL A 336 -11.63 -12.91 49.05
CA VAL A 336 -11.39 -11.86 50.03
C VAL A 336 -10.25 -10.99 49.53
N SER A 337 -10.61 -10.08 48.63
CA SER A 337 -9.96 -8.78 48.49
C SER A 337 -11.06 -7.72 48.45
N PRO A 338 -11.16 -6.81 49.44
CA PRO A 338 -11.97 -5.63 49.28
C PRO A 338 -11.35 -4.72 48.18
N GLU A 339 -12.18 -3.84 47.62
CA GLU A 339 -11.79 -2.73 46.72
C GLU A 339 -11.22 -3.08 45.32
N ASN A 340 -12.15 -3.12 44.35
CA ASN A 340 -12.04 -2.60 42.97
C ASN A 340 -10.91 -3.04 42.01
N SER A 341 -9.96 -3.89 42.39
CA SER A 341 -8.77 -4.16 41.55
C SER A 341 -8.53 -5.64 41.25
N SER A 342 -8.02 -5.93 40.05
CA SER A 342 -7.49 -7.24 39.67
C SER A 342 -6.23 -7.58 40.49
N PRO A 343 -6.07 -8.81 40.99
CA PRO A 343 -5.02 -9.15 41.96
C PRO A 343 -3.61 -8.95 41.39
N ARG A 344 -2.74 -8.34 42.20
CA ARG A 344 -1.32 -8.18 41.86
C ARG A 344 -0.52 -9.43 42.27
N ILE A 345 0.60 -9.65 41.57
CA ILE A 345 1.59 -10.68 41.94
C ILE A 345 2.04 -10.44 43.39
N SER A 346 2.27 -11.53 44.13
CA SER A 346 2.70 -11.54 45.55
C SER A 346 1.69 -11.09 46.63
N GLN A 347 0.45 -10.72 46.27
CA GLN A 347 -0.61 -10.47 47.26
C GLN A 347 -1.36 -11.76 47.64
N SER A 348 -1.90 -11.87 48.85
CA SER A 348 -2.76 -13.01 49.28
C SER A 348 -4.22 -12.77 48.88
N VAL A 349 -4.83 -13.69 48.12
CA VAL A 349 -6.10 -13.39 47.39
C VAL A 349 -7.33 -14.19 47.84
N PHE A 350 -7.19 -15.23 48.67
CA PHE A 350 -8.29 -16.18 48.92
C PHE A 350 -8.44 -16.66 50.38
N SER A 351 -9.69 -17.00 50.71
CA SER A 351 -10.14 -17.83 51.83
C SER A 351 -11.27 -18.74 51.33
N TYR A 352 -11.57 -19.85 52.00
CA TYR A 352 -12.68 -20.72 51.62
C TYR A 352 -13.45 -21.18 52.86
N GLU A 353 -14.77 -21.30 52.76
CA GLU A 353 -15.62 -21.73 53.86
C GLU A 353 -16.24 -23.10 53.54
N ALA A 354 -15.83 -24.15 54.25
CA ALA A 354 -16.37 -25.49 54.07
C ALA A 354 -17.30 -25.86 55.24
N THR A 355 -18.57 -26.11 54.94
CA THR A 355 -19.59 -26.46 55.96
C THR A 355 -19.37 -27.83 56.63
N ARG A 356 -18.34 -28.59 56.24
CA ARG A 356 -17.80 -29.78 56.93
C ARG A 356 -16.29 -29.88 56.72
N THR A 357 -15.59 -30.41 57.72
CA THR A 357 -14.15 -30.68 57.72
C THR A 357 -13.75 -31.83 56.79
N PHE A 358 -13.75 -31.57 55.47
CA PHE A 358 -13.12 -32.43 54.48
C PHE A 358 -11.85 -31.76 53.96
N SER A 359 -10.82 -32.56 53.66
CA SER A 359 -9.63 -32.04 52.99
C SER A 359 -9.94 -31.70 51.53
N VAL A 360 -9.67 -30.48 51.11
CA VAL A 360 -9.89 -29.97 49.75
C VAL A 360 -8.56 -29.93 49.01
N CYS A 361 -8.55 -30.29 47.73
CA CYS A 361 -7.39 -30.18 46.86
C CYS A 361 -7.56 -28.98 45.92
N VAL A 362 -6.48 -28.24 45.69
CA VAL A 362 -6.46 -27.07 44.82
C VAL A 362 -5.35 -27.19 43.79
N GLN A 363 -5.64 -26.75 42.57
CA GLN A 363 -4.73 -26.67 41.45
C GLN A 363 -4.84 -25.29 40.81
N VAL A 364 -3.72 -24.73 40.38
CA VAL A 364 -3.66 -23.48 39.62
C VAL A 364 -3.04 -23.79 38.26
N LYS A 365 -3.74 -23.43 37.19
CA LYS A 365 -3.35 -23.72 35.81
C LYS A 365 -3.18 -22.41 35.04
N ALA A 366 -2.09 -22.23 34.32
CA ALA A 366 -1.86 -21.04 33.50
C ALA A 366 -1.13 -21.44 32.21
N ARG A 367 -1.39 -20.72 31.11
CA ARG A 367 -0.84 -21.01 29.76
C ARG A 367 -1.09 -22.45 29.24
N GLY A 368 -2.08 -23.14 29.81
CA GLY A 368 -2.39 -24.56 29.54
C GLY A 368 -1.59 -25.58 30.35
N GLN A 369 -0.72 -25.15 31.25
CA GLN A 369 0.05 -26.00 32.17
C GLN A 369 -0.43 -25.86 33.62
N LEU A 370 -0.09 -26.84 34.47
CA LEU A 370 -0.24 -26.72 35.92
C LEU A 370 0.95 -25.91 36.48
N VAL A 371 0.69 -24.89 37.29
CA VAL A 371 1.71 -23.99 37.85
C VAL A 371 1.79 -23.97 39.37
N SER A 372 0.78 -24.51 40.06
CA SER A 372 0.79 -24.74 41.51
C SER A 372 -0.29 -25.75 41.89
N ALA A 373 -0.10 -26.51 42.97
CA ALA A 373 -1.11 -27.40 43.54
C ALA A 373 -0.89 -27.60 45.05
N GLY A 374 -1.94 -27.99 45.78
CA GLY A 374 -1.86 -28.24 47.21
C GLY A 374 -3.13 -28.89 47.79
N ARG A 375 -3.07 -29.26 49.07
CA ARG A 375 -4.20 -29.79 49.86
C ARG A 375 -4.35 -28.94 51.12
N SER A 376 -5.57 -28.57 51.48
CA SER A 376 -5.87 -27.90 52.74
C SER A 376 -7.04 -28.55 53.47
N SER A 377 -7.08 -28.38 54.79
CA SER A 377 -8.19 -28.75 55.67
C SER A 377 -8.73 -27.56 56.48
N GLY A 378 -8.28 -26.34 56.18
CA GLY A 378 -8.71 -25.05 56.72
C GLY A 378 -8.36 -23.92 55.74
N ASP A 379 -8.44 -22.65 56.15
CA ASP A 379 -8.29 -21.49 55.26
C ASP A 379 -7.10 -21.59 54.29
N LEU A 380 -7.37 -21.49 52.99
CA LEU A 380 -6.36 -21.57 51.93
C LEU A 380 -5.95 -20.19 51.45
N THR A 381 -4.77 -19.73 51.86
CA THR A 381 -4.12 -18.57 51.26
C THR A 381 -3.37 -19.01 49.99
N LEU A 382 -3.68 -18.39 48.85
CA LEU A 382 -2.86 -18.51 47.65
C LEU A 382 -2.19 -17.17 47.33
N VAL A 383 -0.93 -17.24 46.90
CA VAL A 383 -0.11 -16.08 46.51
C VAL A 383 0.21 -16.20 45.01
N PRO A 384 -0.31 -15.30 44.14
CA PRO A 384 -0.05 -15.36 42.71
C PRO A 384 1.42 -15.10 42.36
N GLY A 385 2.04 -16.02 41.63
CA GLY A 385 3.37 -15.84 41.05
C GLY A 385 3.34 -15.31 39.61
N THR A 386 4.48 -14.96 39.04
CA THR A 386 4.59 -14.56 37.62
C THR A 386 4.12 -15.64 36.64
N SER A 387 4.27 -16.93 37.01
CA SER A 387 3.81 -18.09 36.24
C SER A 387 2.30 -18.16 36.05
N TRP A 388 1.52 -17.45 36.86
CA TRP A 388 0.05 -17.43 36.80
C TRP A 388 -0.48 -16.59 35.63
N ALA A 389 0.37 -15.76 35.04
CA ALA A 389 -0.01 -14.74 34.09
C ALA A 389 0.05 -15.25 32.63
N PRO A 390 -0.84 -14.80 31.72
CA PRO A 390 -1.81 -13.69 31.86
C PRO A 390 -3.16 -14.10 32.47
N LEU A 391 -3.46 -15.39 32.57
CA LEU A 391 -4.73 -15.91 33.05
C LEU A 391 -4.49 -17.21 33.83
N ALA A 392 -4.78 -17.20 35.12
CA ALA A 392 -4.77 -18.39 35.96
C ALA A 392 -6.17 -18.96 36.10
N SER A 393 -6.29 -20.28 36.04
CA SER A 393 -7.53 -21.03 36.31
C SER A 393 -7.30 -21.84 37.58
N ILE A 394 -7.96 -21.44 38.66
CA ILE A 394 -7.87 -22.10 39.96
C ILE A 394 -9.00 -23.12 40.01
N VAL A 395 -8.64 -24.40 40.06
CA VAL A 395 -9.53 -25.55 40.15
C VAL A 395 -9.48 -26.07 41.57
N VAL A 396 -10.63 -26.20 42.21
CA VAL A 396 -10.77 -26.68 43.58
C VAL A 396 -11.67 -27.90 43.58
N TYR A 397 -11.27 -28.99 44.23
CA TYR A 397 -12.04 -30.22 44.26
C TYR A 397 -11.92 -30.99 45.58
N CYS A 398 -12.96 -31.76 45.89
CA CYS A 398 -12.92 -32.79 46.93
C CYS A 398 -13.46 -34.11 46.36
N VAL A 399 -12.95 -35.22 46.89
CA VAL A 399 -13.40 -36.56 46.53
C VAL A 399 -14.15 -37.13 47.73
N ARG A 400 -15.40 -37.52 47.51
CA ARG A 400 -16.26 -38.11 48.54
C ARG A 400 -15.91 -39.60 48.76
N PRO A 401 -16.23 -40.18 49.94
CA PRO A 401 -15.97 -41.60 50.22
C PRO A 401 -16.67 -42.60 49.28
N ASP A 402 -17.73 -42.16 48.60
CA ASP A 402 -18.49 -42.92 47.59
C ASP A 402 -17.89 -42.83 46.16
N GLY A 403 -16.78 -42.11 46.00
CA GLY A 403 -16.10 -41.93 44.71
C GLY A 403 -16.55 -40.70 43.90
N GLU A 404 -17.57 -39.96 44.35
CA GLU A 404 -18.00 -38.74 43.65
C GLU A 404 -16.96 -37.62 43.82
N VAL A 405 -16.52 -37.03 42.69
CA VAL A 405 -15.65 -35.85 42.68
C VAL A 405 -16.49 -34.60 42.52
N VAL A 406 -16.44 -33.70 43.50
CA VAL A 406 -17.10 -32.39 43.45
C VAL A 406 -16.04 -31.33 43.22
N SER A 407 -16.22 -30.50 42.19
CA SER A 407 -15.27 -29.44 41.83
C SER A 407 -15.94 -28.08 41.58
N ASP A 408 -15.10 -27.04 41.60
CA ASP A 408 -15.41 -25.69 41.13
C ASP A 408 -14.18 -25.06 40.49
N VAL A 409 -14.38 -24.04 39.65
CA VAL A 409 -13.31 -23.35 38.92
C VAL A 409 -13.54 -21.84 38.91
N ILE A 410 -12.48 -21.08 39.18
CA ILE A 410 -12.44 -19.62 39.00
C ILE A 410 -11.31 -19.22 38.06
N HIS A 411 -11.57 -18.25 37.19
CA HIS A 411 -10.58 -17.69 36.27
C HIS A 411 -10.12 -16.32 36.75
N LEU A 412 -8.81 -16.11 36.80
CA LEU A 412 -8.14 -14.98 37.43
C LEU A 412 -7.25 -14.26 36.38
N PRO A 413 -7.72 -13.16 35.77
CA PRO A 413 -6.89 -12.38 34.86
C PRO A 413 -5.82 -11.60 35.65
N MET A 414 -4.56 -11.73 35.24
CA MET A 414 -3.44 -11.06 35.88
C MET A 414 -3.17 -9.70 35.20
N ALA A 415 -3.15 -8.62 35.98
CA ALA A 415 -2.94 -7.26 35.45
C ALA A 415 -1.60 -7.12 34.70
N ARG A 416 -0.51 -7.56 35.37
CA ARG A 416 0.87 -7.52 34.88
C ARG A 416 1.32 -8.94 34.55
N PHE A 417 1.75 -9.17 33.30
CA PHE A 417 2.10 -10.51 32.81
C PHE A 417 3.37 -10.62 31.95
N LEU A 418 3.92 -9.49 31.49
CA LEU A 418 5.25 -9.43 30.87
C LEU A 418 6.28 -9.13 31.97
N GLN A 419 7.41 -9.83 31.93
CA GLN A 419 8.48 -9.66 32.93
C GLN A 419 9.45 -8.56 32.51
N ASN A 420 9.82 -8.53 31.22
CA ASN A 420 10.61 -7.45 30.65
C ASN A 420 9.79 -6.15 30.62
N LYS A 421 10.45 -5.02 30.90
CA LYS A 421 9.83 -3.69 30.97
C LYS A 421 10.65 -2.70 30.17
N VAL A 422 9.94 -1.82 29.49
CA VAL A 422 10.48 -0.67 28.77
C VAL A 422 9.65 0.56 29.08
N SER A 423 10.31 1.68 29.35
CA SER A 423 9.67 3.00 29.46
C SER A 423 10.29 3.98 28.49
N LEU A 424 9.44 4.81 27.88
CA LEU A 424 9.83 5.91 27.00
C LEU A 424 9.47 7.23 27.67
N ARG A 425 10.32 8.25 27.51
CA ARG A 425 10.03 9.61 27.96
C ARG A 425 10.72 10.63 27.05
N TRP A 426 10.01 11.67 26.65
CA TRP A 426 10.62 12.81 25.95
C TRP A 426 11.29 13.77 26.94
N SER A 427 12.37 14.44 26.51
CA SER A 427 13.04 15.47 27.31
C SER A 427 12.15 16.69 27.60
N SER A 428 11.17 16.94 26.71
CA SER A 428 10.17 18.00 26.80
C SER A 428 8.82 17.48 26.29
N ASP A 429 7.70 17.94 26.87
CA ASP A 429 6.35 17.54 26.43
C ASP A 429 5.83 18.41 25.26
N ARG A 430 6.39 19.63 25.09
CA ARG A 430 6.07 20.59 24.02
C ARG A 430 7.36 21.20 23.46
N VAL A 431 7.48 21.32 22.14
CA VAL A 431 8.66 21.81 21.41
C VAL A 431 8.25 22.55 20.13
N LYS A 432 9.17 23.31 19.54
CA LYS A 432 9.00 23.98 18.24
C LYS A 432 9.48 23.10 17.07
N PRO A 433 9.02 23.39 15.82
CA PRO A 433 9.67 22.97 14.58
C PRO A 433 11.20 23.09 14.63
N ALA A 434 11.91 22.14 14.01
CA ALA A 434 13.38 22.04 13.95
C ALA A 434 14.15 22.01 15.30
N GLU A 435 13.46 22.01 16.45
CA GLU A 435 14.09 21.93 17.77
C GLU A 435 14.71 20.54 18.01
N LYS A 436 15.75 20.47 18.85
CA LYS A 436 16.39 19.20 19.23
C LYS A 436 15.76 18.66 20.50
N VAL A 437 15.21 17.46 20.43
CA VAL A 437 14.58 16.74 21.55
C VAL A 437 15.30 15.40 21.77
N ALA A 438 15.34 14.91 23.00
CA ALA A 438 15.84 13.57 23.29
C ALA A 438 14.70 12.63 23.69
N LEU A 439 14.70 11.42 23.15
CA LEU A 439 13.87 10.31 23.64
C LEU A 439 14.70 9.48 24.63
N GLN A 440 14.37 9.57 25.91
CA GLN A 440 14.89 8.69 26.95
C GLN A 440 14.23 7.31 26.84
N VAL A 441 15.06 6.27 26.74
CA VAL A 441 14.65 4.87 26.70
C VAL A 441 15.28 4.17 27.90
N SER A 442 14.46 3.51 28.71
CA SER A 442 14.93 2.71 29.85
C SER A 442 14.41 1.28 29.76
N VAL A 443 15.28 0.30 30.05
CA VAL A 443 14.97 -1.14 29.98
C VAL A 443 15.32 -1.87 31.27
N ALA A 444 14.63 -2.98 31.54
CA ALA A 444 14.85 -3.78 32.75
C ALA A 444 16.11 -4.67 32.70
N GLU A 445 16.62 -5.00 31.51
CA GLU A 445 17.73 -5.96 31.31
C GLU A 445 18.70 -5.41 30.26
N PRO A 446 20.00 -5.26 30.58
CA PRO A 446 20.98 -4.76 29.64
C PRO A 446 21.16 -5.64 28.40
N GLY A 447 21.46 -5.04 27.25
CA GLY A 447 21.61 -5.77 25.98
C GLY A 447 20.29 -6.22 25.33
N SER A 448 19.15 -5.80 25.86
CA SER A 448 17.83 -6.02 25.24
C SER A 448 17.70 -5.32 23.88
N LEU A 449 17.04 -5.98 22.91
CA LEU A 449 16.65 -5.36 21.65
C LEU A 449 15.36 -4.53 21.83
N VAL A 450 15.40 -3.22 21.54
CA VAL A 450 14.24 -2.32 21.62
C VAL A 450 13.75 -1.94 20.23
N GLY A 451 12.47 -2.18 19.95
CA GLY A 451 11.78 -1.71 18.75
C GLY A 451 10.91 -0.49 19.06
N ILE A 452 11.38 0.70 18.66
CA ILE A 452 10.65 1.97 18.84
C ILE A 452 9.80 2.26 17.60
N LEU A 453 8.59 2.79 17.82
CA LEU A 453 7.66 3.30 16.81
C LEU A 453 7.24 4.71 17.23
N VAL A 454 7.36 5.70 16.34
CA VAL A 454 6.89 7.07 16.55
C VAL A 454 5.93 7.41 15.41
N VAL A 455 4.69 7.76 15.76
CA VAL A 455 3.62 8.05 14.79
C VAL A 455 2.83 9.29 15.18
N ASP A 456 2.36 10.02 14.18
CA ASP A 456 1.44 11.13 14.34
C ASP A 456 0.10 10.63 14.94
N LYS A 457 -0.38 11.30 15.99
CA LYS A 457 -1.63 11.02 16.69
C LYS A 457 -2.87 11.09 15.77
N ALA A 458 -2.88 11.97 14.77
CA ALA A 458 -3.95 12.12 13.79
C ALA A 458 -4.13 10.89 12.88
N THR A 459 -3.07 10.09 12.69
CA THR A 459 -3.13 8.86 11.86
C THR A 459 -3.78 7.66 12.56
N ARG A 460 -4.17 7.80 13.84
CA ARG A 460 -4.73 6.72 14.67
C ARG A 460 -6.26 6.71 14.67
N TRP A 461 -6.89 6.15 13.63
CA TRP A 461 -8.35 5.99 13.59
C TRP A 461 -8.86 4.80 14.40
N ALA A 462 -10.10 4.88 14.89
CA ALA A 462 -10.73 3.83 15.68
C ALA A 462 -10.81 2.48 14.91
N GLY A 463 -10.24 1.42 15.50
CA GLY A 463 -10.16 0.09 14.89
C GLY A 463 -8.93 -0.16 14.02
N SER A 464 -8.03 0.83 13.86
CA SER A 464 -6.72 0.63 13.23
C SER A 464 -5.71 0.02 14.22
N HIS A 465 -4.93 -0.96 13.77
CA HIS A 465 -3.99 -1.73 14.60
C HIS A 465 -2.70 -2.02 13.84
N ASN A 466 -1.80 -1.04 13.75
CA ASN A 466 -0.44 -1.20 13.21
C ASN A 466 0.62 -1.49 14.29
N ASP A 467 0.31 -1.22 15.56
CA ASP A 467 1.25 -1.37 16.68
C ASP A 467 1.06 -2.68 17.49
N ILE A 468 2.16 -3.16 18.07
CA ILE A 468 2.16 -4.32 18.99
C ILE A 468 1.78 -3.83 20.39
N SER A 469 0.47 -3.67 20.62
CA SER A 469 -0.03 -3.24 21.93
C SER A 469 -0.04 -4.36 22.97
N MET A 470 -0.03 -3.98 24.25
CA MET A 470 -0.21 -4.91 25.38
C MET A 470 -1.52 -5.70 25.29
N GLU A 471 -2.58 -5.13 24.70
CA GLU A 471 -3.85 -5.83 24.47
C GLU A 471 -3.76 -6.83 23.30
N THR A 472 -3.00 -6.49 22.26
CA THR A 472 -2.68 -7.41 21.15
C THR A 472 -1.94 -8.66 21.66
N VAL A 473 -1.04 -8.51 22.63
CA VAL A 473 -0.38 -9.65 23.28
C VAL A 473 -1.32 -10.39 24.23
N ARG A 474 -2.07 -9.67 25.08
CA ARG A 474 -3.02 -10.26 26.05
C ARG A 474 -4.05 -11.16 25.35
N THR A 475 -4.69 -10.65 24.30
CA THR A 475 -5.66 -11.41 23.47
C THR A 475 -5.02 -12.62 22.80
N THR A 476 -3.81 -12.50 22.26
CA THR A 476 -3.08 -13.61 21.65
C THR A 476 -2.78 -14.71 22.67
N ALA A 477 -2.25 -14.34 23.84
CA ALA A 477 -1.94 -15.27 24.92
C ALA A 477 -3.20 -15.90 25.57
N ARG A 478 -4.31 -15.16 25.65
CA ARG A 478 -5.60 -15.67 26.12
C ARG A 478 -6.18 -16.73 25.18
N ARG A 479 -6.17 -16.52 23.86
CA ARG A 479 -6.58 -17.53 22.86
C ARG A 479 -5.74 -18.81 22.95
N LEU A 480 -4.46 -18.69 23.30
CA LEU A 480 -3.60 -19.85 23.56
C LEU A 480 -4.00 -20.58 24.85
N ALA A 481 -4.50 -19.89 25.88
CA ALA A 481 -4.98 -20.53 27.10
C ALA A 481 -6.36 -21.21 26.93
N GLU A 482 -7.29 -20.57 26.22
CA GLU A 482 -8.68 -21.03 26.05
C GLU A 482 -8.82 -22.24 25.11
N THR A 483 -7.88 -22.44 24.17
CA THR A 483 -7.90 -23.58 23.22
C THR A 483 -7.72 -24.96 23.88
N ALA A 484 -7.59 -25.04 25.20
CA ALA A 484 -7.59 -26.28 25.98
C ALA A 484 -8.99 -26.79 26.39
N PHE A 485 -10.05 -25.97 26.35
CA PHE A 485 -11.43 -26.38 26.65
C PHE A 485 -12.47 -25.55 25.87
N PRO A 486 -13.42 -26.16 25.13
CA PRO A 486 -14.47 -25.43 24.44
C PRO A 486 -15.61 -25.04 25.41
N LEU A 487 -15.48 -23.88 26.06
CA LEU A 487 -16.61 -23.17 26.68
C LEU A 487 -16.71 -21.76 26.10
N GLN A 488 -17.85 -21.47 25.49
CA GLN A 488 -18.10 -20.23 24.78
C GLN A 488 -18.28 -19.07 25.78
N MET A 489 -17.30 -18.17 25.81
CA MET A 489 -17.35 -16.91 26.56
C MET A 489 -17.07 -15.74 25.63
N ASP A 490 -18.12 -15.01 25.27
CA ASP A 490 -17.99 -13.63 24.81
C ASP A 490 -17.44 -12.78 25.97
N ALA A 491 -16.55 -11.84 25.66
CA ALA A 491 -15.86 -11.01 26.65
C ALA A 491 -15.85 -9.54 26.23
N GLU A 492 -16.43 -8.69 27.08
CA GLU A 492 -16.40 -7.23 26.98
C GLU A 492 -15.04 -6.65 27.43
N PRO A 493 -14.66 -5.44 26.99
CA PRO A 493 -13.39 -4.81 27.36
C PRO A 493 -13.40 -4.29 28.81
N PHE A 494 -12.21 -4.29 29.43
CA PHE A 494 -12.01 -3.87 30.83
C PHE A 494 -11.65 -2.38 30.89
N GLU A 495 -12.36 -1.57 31.69
CA GLU A 495 -12.00 -0.17 31.91
C GLU A 495 -10.70 -0.04 32.72
N LYS A 496 -9.78 0.81 32.26
CA LYS A 496 -8.53 1.11 32.98
C LYS A 496 -8.82 2.08 34.14
N GLN A 497 -8.66 1.61 35.38
CA GLN A 497 -8.45 2.53 36.51
C GLN A 497 -6.98 3.00 36.56
N PRO A 498 -6.71 4.26 36.93
CA PRO A 498 -5.34 4.76 37.08
C PRO A 498 -4.68 4.18 38.35
N GLU A 499 -3.69 3.31 38.18
CA GLU A 499 -2.83 2.88 39.31
C GLU A 499 -1.87 4.01 39.72
N LEU A 500 -1.64 4.17 41.03
CA LEU A 500 -0.54 5.00 41.54
C LEU A 500 0.80 4.34 41.19
N HIS A 501 1.69 5.13 40.57
CA HIS A 501 2.97 4.65 40.03
C HIS A 501 4.09 4.77 41.07
N GLU A 502 4.73 3.64 41.39
CA GLU A 502 5.96 3.60 42.17
C GLU A 502 7.17 3.74 41.22
N ARG A 503 8.12 4.64 41.52
CA ARG A 503 9.31 4.86 40.68
C ARG A 503 10.22 3.64 40.77
N GLN A 504 10.33 2.89 39.67
CA GLN A 504 11.29 1.80 39.55
C GLN A 504 12.57 2.30 38.87
N ASN A 505 13.72 2.11 39.52
CA ASN A 505 15.01 2.40 38.91
C ASN A 505 15.34 1.30 37.90
N PHE A 506 15.45 1.67 36.63
CA PHE A 506 15.92 0.78 35.56
C PHE A 506 17.46 0.73 35.56
N PRO A 507 18.09 -0.45 35.34
CA PRO A 507 19.55 -0.58 35.35
C PRO A 507 20.24 0.06 34.14
N GLU A 508 19.54 0.21 33.01
CA GLU A 508 20.08 0.84 31.81
C GLU A 508 19.08 1.88 31.25
N THR A 509 19.58 3.10 30.98
CA THR A 509 18.85 4.21 30.36
C THR A 509 19.77 4.93 29.40
N TRP A 510 19.29 5.24 28.19
CA TRP A 510 20.02 6.04 27.20
C TRP A 510 19.10 7.06 26.52
N GLU A 511 19.71 8.01 25.83
CA GLU A 511 19.03 9.08 25.09
C GLU A 511 19.25 8.93 23.58
N VAL A 512 18.17 9.07 22.82
CA VAL A 512 18.21 9.16 21.36
C VAL A 512 17.94 10.62 20.97
N PRO A 513 18.96 11.40 20.55
CA PRO A 513 18.77 12.78 20.10
C PRO A 513 18.10 12.79 18.72
N LEU A 514 17.06 13.59 18.58
CA LEU A 514 16.24 13.73 17.38
C LEU A 514 16.02 15.22 17.06
N THR A 515 15.96 15.56 15.79
CA THR A 515 15.49 16.87 15.34
C THR A 515 14.01 16.75 14.98
N VAL A 516 13.20 17.66 15.52
CA VAL A 516 11.76 17.70 15.31
C VAL A 516 11.42 18.09 13.86
N PRO A 517 10.57 17.35 13.14
CA PRO A 517 10.09 17.75 11.82
C PRO A 517 9.30 19.06 11.87
N ASP A 518 9.25 19.81 10.76
CA ASP A 518 8.57 21.10 10.71
C ASP A 518 7.02 21.01 10.77
N SER A 519 6.48 19.79 10.75
CA SER A 519 5.04 19.51 10.86
C SER A 519 4.50 19.79 12.28
N ILE A 520 3.54 20.72 12.36
CA ILE A 520 2.81 21.06 13.58
C ILE A 520 1.81 19.95 13.90
N THR A 521 2.15 19.04 14.83
CA THR A 521 1.33 17.88 15.20
C THR A 521 1.73 17.31 16.58
N THR A 522 0.97 16.32 17.08
CA THR A 522 1.35 15.54 18.27
C THR A 522 1.92 14.18 17.85
N TRP A 523 3.19 13.96 18.12
CA TRP A 523 3.85 12.67 17.92
C TRP A 523 3.63 11.75 19.13
N THR A 524 3.44 10.47 18.87
CA THR A 524 3.20 9.44 19.89
C THR A 524 4.20 8.30 19.72
N ALA A 525 5.03 8.08 20.74
CA ALA A 525 6.06 7.06 20.77
C ALA A 525 5.63 5.84 21.60
N SER A 526 5.78 4.64 21.04
CA SER A 526 5.63 3.36 21.73
C SER A 526 6.84 2.46 21.47
N ALA A 527 7.11 1.52 22.37
CA ALA A 527 8.17 0.54 22.18
C ALA A 527 7.76 -0.87 22.64
N PHE A 528 8.36 -1.86 22.00
CA PHE A 528 8.53 -3.20 22.56
C PHE A 528 10.01 -3.44 22.85
N VAL A 529 10.28 -4.37 23.77
CA VAL A 529 11.64 -4.80 24.13
C VAL A 529 11.68 -6.33 24.11
N VAL A 530 12.79 -6.93 23.68
CA VAL A 530 13.01 -8.38 23.68
C VAL A 530 14.39 -8.69 24.22
N SER A 531 14.46 -9.63 25.15
CA SER A 531 15.70 -10.19 25.70
C SER A 531 15.63 -11.71 25.78
N GLU A 532 16.79 -12.37 25.95
CA GLU A 532 16.82 -13.82 26.09
C GLU A 532 16.28 -14.28 27.44
N ASP A 533 16.53 -13.54 28.54
CA ASP A 533 16.09 -13.94 29.88
C ASP A 533 14.66 -13.53 30.22
N LEU A 534 14.35 -12.22 30.21
CA LEU A 534 13.02 -11.71 30.54
C LEU A 534 11.99 -11.77 29.38
N GLY A 535 12.44 -12.01 28.15
CA GLY A 535 11.57 -12.15 26.98
C GLY A 535 10.99 -10.82 26.48
N LEU A 536 9.77 -10.88 25.90
CA LEU A 536 9.04 -9.73 25.38
C LEU A 536 8.49 -8.81 26.49
N GLY A 537 8.71 -7.51 26.37
CA GLY A 537 8.09 -6.42 27.12
C GLY A 537 7.50 -5.36 26.18
N ILE A 538 6.51 -4.60 26.66
CA ILE A 538 5.81 -3.55 25.88
C ILE A 538 5.55 -2.35 26.79
N THR A 539 5.64 -1.13 26.25
CA THR A 539 5.32 0.11 27.00
C THR A 539 3.84 0.14 27.41
N GLU A 540 3.53 0.45 28.68
CA GLU A 540 2.15 0.47 29.20
C GLU A 540 1.34 1.70 28.72
N SER A 541 2.02 2.81 28.45
CA SER A 541 1.50 4.08 27.92
C SER A 541 2.46 4.66 26.87
N ALA A 542 1.93 5.22 25.79
CA ALA A 542 2.75 5.93 24.80
C ALA A 542 3.26 7.26 25.36
N ALA A 543 4.47 7.67 24.97
CA ALA A 543 5.03 8.99 25.29
C ALA A 543 4.62 9.99 24.20
N GLU A 544 3.98 11.09 24.58
CA GLU A 544 3.48 12.11 23.64
C GLU A 544 4.42 13.32 23.58
N LEU A 545 4.60 13.89 22.40
CA LEU A 545 5.38 15.11 22.14
C LEU A 545 4.56 16.03 21.24
N THR A 546 4.19 17.21 21.74
CA THR A 546 3.41 18.19 20.98
C THR A 546 4.35 19.19 20.29
N VAL A 547 4.37 19.17 18.96
CA VAL A 547 5.12 20.12 18.13
C VAL A 547 4.16 21.24 17.74
N PHE A 548 4.42 22.44 18.23
CA PHE A 548 3.55 23.59 17.94
C PHE A 548 4.33 24.90 18.00
N GLN A 549 3.98 25.82 17.11
CA GLN A 549 4.49 27.17 17.09
C GLN A 549 3.31 28.14 17.24
N ASP A 550 3.34 28.97 18.29
CA ASP A 550 2.20 29.82 18.65
C ASP A 550 1.99 31.02 17.70
N PHE A 551 2.96 31.31 16.83
CA PHE A 551 2.87 32.32 15.77
C PHE A 551 3.71 31.88 14.57
N PHE A 552 3.09 31.72 13.40
CA PHE A 552 3.76 31.31 12.16
C PHE A 552 3.08 31.89 10.91
N LEU A 553 3.80 31.86 9.79
CA LEU A 553 3.33 32.30 8.48
C LEU A 553 3.35 31.17 7.45
N SER A 554 2.46 31.25 6.47
CA SER A 554 2.37 30.34 5.32
C SER A 554 2.26 31.13 4.02
N LEU A 555 2.78 30.57 2.93
CA LEU A 555 2.79 31.19 1.61
C LEU A 555 1.94 30.37 0.63
N ASN A 556 0.88 30.96 0.08
CA ASN A 556 0.09 30.33 -0.97
C ASN A 556 0.73 30.66 -2.34
N LEU A 557 1.45 29.69 -2.91
CA LEU A 557 2.30 29.84 -4.09
C LEU A 557 2.01 28.78 -5.16
N PRO A 558 1.91 29.15 -6.45
CA PRO A 558 1.74 28.19 -7.53
C PRO A 558 3.03 27.41 -7.78
N ALA A 559 2.90 26.17 -8.28
CA ALA A 559 4.04 25.33 -8.65
C ALA A 559 4.92 25.95 -9.76
N TYR A 560 4.32 26.73 -10.67
CA TYR A 560 5.04 27.55 -11.63
C TYR A 560 4.22 28.78 -12.07
N ILE A 561 4.89 29.73 -12.70
CA ILE A 561 4.33 30.91 -13.37
C ILE A 561 5.03 31.12 -14.72
N VAL A 562 4.43 31.84 -15.67
CA VAL A 562 5.06 32.22 -16.95
C VAL A 562 5.67 33.62 -16.85
N ARG A 563 6.83 33.83 -17.46
CA ARG A 563 7.48 35.15 -17.52
C ARG A 563 6.55 36.20 -18.15
N GLY A 564 6.44 37.35 -17.48
CA GLY A 564 5.57 38.47 -17.89
C GLY A 564 4.18 38.49 -17.23
N GLU A 565 3.78 37.42 -16.54
CA GLU A 565 2.58 37.39 -15.70
C GLU A 565 2.81 38.12 -14.37
N GLU A 566 1.75 38.44 -13.64
CA GLU A 566 1.81 39.15 -12.36
C GLU A 566 1.18 38.30 -11.24
N LEU A 567 1.95 37.96 -10.21
CA LEU A 567 1.48 37.16 -9.07
C LEU A 567 1.13 38.07 -7.89
N VAL A 568 -0.06 37.90 -7.32
CA VAL A 568 -0.36 38.45 -5.99
C VAL A 568 0.06 37.40 -4.96
N LEU A 569 1.21 37.62 -4.31
CA LEU A 569 1.70 36.75 -3.24
C LEU A 569 0.77 36.84 -2.03
N GLU A 570 0.17 35.71 -1.66
CA GLU A 570 -0.65 35.57 -0.47
C GLU A 570 0.18 35.06 0.70
N VAL A 571 0.37 35.92 1.70
CA VAL A 571 1.03 35.57 2.97
C VAL A 571 -0.05 35.42 4.05
N VAL A 572 -0.26 34.21 4.54
CA VAL A 572 -1.24 33.92 5.61
C VAL A 572 -0.52 33.86 6.95
N LEU A 573 -0.98 34.63 7.92
CA LEU A 573 -0.42 34.72 9.28
C LEU A 573 -1.38 34.07 10.28
N PHE A 574 -0.85 33.34 11.26
CA PHE A 574 -1.62 32.73 12.35
C PHE A 574 -1.09 33.17 13.71
N ASN A 575 -1.99 33.54 14.62
CA ASN A 575 -1.68 33.93 15.99
C ASN A 575 -2.49 33.08 16.98
N PHE A 576 -1.82 32.14 17.65
CA PHE A 576 -2.39 31.32 18.72
C PHE A 576 -1.97 31.81 20.12
N LEU A 577 -1.32 32.98 20.23
CA LEU A 577 -1.09 33.64 21.52
C LEU A 577 -2.39 34.22 22.07
N GLN A 578 -2.43 34.42 23.39
CA GLN A 578 -3.58 34.97 24.12
C GLN A 578 -3.68 36.51 24.06
N GLU A 579 -2.79 37.14 23.28
CA GLU A 579 -2.68 38.58 23.07
C GLU A 579 -2.80 38.92 21.58
N ASP A 580 -3.26 40.13 21.31
CA ASP A 580 -3.38 40.65 19.95
C ASP A 580 -2.03 41.24 19.52
N LEU A 581 -1.61 40.99 18.28
CA LEU A 581 -0.27 41.32 17.78
C LEU A 581 -0.29 42.37 16.68
N GLU A 582 0.61 43.34 16.77
CA GLU A 582 1.00 44.19 15.64
C GLU A 582 2.19 43.54 14.91
N VAL A 583 1.97 43.09 13.68
CA VAL A 583 2.91 42.28 12.89
C VAL A 583 3.40 43.09 11.69
N THR A 584 4.72 43.16 11.52
CA THR A 584 5.38 43.68 10.33
C THR A 584 5.83 42.52 9.45
N VAL A 585 5.22 42.37 8.28
CA VAL A 585 5.60 41.41 7.24
C VAL A 585 6.57 42.09 6.27
N ILE A 586 7.64 41.39 5.89
CA ILE A 586 8.70 41.87 5.00
C ILE A 586 9.01 40.77 3.98
N VAL A 587 8.82 41.05 2.70
CA VAL A 587 9.30 40.19 1.60
C VAL A 587 10.71 40.66 1.21
N ALA A 588 11.68 39.75 1.19
CA ALA A 588 13.04 40.11 0.82
C ALA A 588 13.13 40.48 -0.67
N ASP A 589 13.83 41.56 -0.97
CA ASP A 589 14.10 42.00 -2.34
C ASP A 589 15.09 41.05 -3.05
N SER A 590 14.98 40.93 -4.38
CA SER A 590 15.72 39.97 -5.18
C SER A 590 15.78 40.41 -6.64
N SER A 591 16.94 40.28 -7.30
CA SER A 591 17.07 40.57 -8.74
C SER A 591 16.28 39.62 -9.66
N SER A 592 15.60 38.61 -9.10
CA SER A 592 14.79 37.65 -9.85
C SER A 592 13.35 38.11 -10.13
N PHE A 593 12.83 39.07 -9.37
CA PHE A 593 11.46 39.61 -9.51
C PHE A 593 11.42 41.09 -9.11
N GLU A 594 10.38 41.81 -9.49
CA GLU A 594 10.11 43.18 -9.04
C GLU A 594 8.77 43.25 -8.29
N PHE A 595 8.64 44.19 -7.35
CA PHE A 595 7.35 44.51 -6.73
C PHE A 595 6.50 45.36 -7.67
N ILE A 596 5.19 45.10 -7.72
CA ILE A 596 4.26 45.90 -8.51
C ILE A 596 3.57 46.92 -7.59
N PHE A 597 3.60 48.18 -7.99
CA PHE A 597 3.07 49.30 -7.22
C PHE A 597 1.70 49.71 -7.82
N PRO A 598 0.59 49.61 -7.06
CA PRO A 598 -0.71 50.13 -7.50
C PRO A 598 -0.72 51.65 -7.71
N ASP A 599 -0.07 52.36 -6.79
CA ASP A 599 0.03 53.82 -6.78
C ASP A 599 1.33 54.27 -7.45
N SER A 600 1.26 55.34 -8.24
CA SER A 600 2.33 55.78 -9.16
C SER A 600 3.52 56.48 -8.49
N GLU A 601 3.64 56.43 -7.17
CA GLU A 601 4.81 56.92 -6.43
C GLU A 601 5.67 55.74 -5.96
N ALA A 602 6.97 55.80 -6.26
CA ALA A 602 7.92 54.74 -5.91
C ALA A 602 8.24 54.75 -4.40
N PHE A 603 7.35 54.13 -3.60
CA PHE A 603 7.51 54.04 -2.15
C PHE A 603 8.69 53.15 -1.75
N SER A 604 9.53 53.64 -0.84
CA SER A 604 10.73 52.97 -0.32
C SER A 604 10.47 51.72 0.55
N MET A 605 9.20 51.32 0.72
CA MET A 605 8.78 50.25 1.64
C MET A 605 7.76 49.28 1.03
N ALA A 606 7.68 49.13 -0.30
CA ALA A 606 6.69 48.25 -0.94
C ALA A 606 6.79 46.76 -0.57
N SER A 607 7.94 46.31 -0.07
CA SER A 607 8.16 44.98 0.50
C SER A 607 7.58 44.78 1.90
N VAL A 608 7.15 45.87 2.58
CA VAL A 608 6.76 45.87 4.00
C VAL A 608 5.25 46.08 4.13
N ARG A 609 4.61 45.34 5.05
CA ARG A 609 3.18 45.49 5.41
C ARG A 609 2.99 45.39 6.92
N HIS A 610 2.22 46.31 7.49
CA HIS A 610 1.80 46.29 8.89
C HIS A 610 0.40 45.70 9.00
N VAL A 611 0.21 44.74 9.89
CA VAL A 611 -1.02 43.96 10.05
C VAL A 611 -1.34 43.80 11.52
N TYR A 612 -2.59 44.03 11.90
CA TYR A 612 -3.10 43.69 13.23
C TYR A 612 -3.67 42.26 13.20
N LEU A 613 -3.17 41.37 14.05
CA LEU A 613 -3.71 40.03 14.27
C LEU A 613 -4.38 39.94 15.64
N GLU A 614 -5.65 39.58 15.64
CA GLU A 614 -6.36 39.21 16.87
C GLU A 614 -5.78 37.93 17.50
N ARG A 615 -5.94 37.78 18.81
CA ARG A 615 -5.66 36.53 19.55
C ARG A 615 -6.48 35.36 19.00
N GLU A 616 -5.90 34.16 18.98
CA GLU A 616 -6.50 32.94 18.42
C GLU A 616 -7.04 33.11 16.97
N GLY A 617 -6.48 34.08 16.22
CA GLY A 617 -6.93 34.51 14.91
C GLY A 617 -5.89 34.32 13.80
N GLY A 618 -6.25 34.76 12.59
CA GLY A 618 -5.36 34.78 11.44
C GLY A 618 -5.76 35.85 10.43
N ALA A 619 -4.79 36.28 9.61
CA ALA A 619 -5.00 37.33 8.60
C ALA A 619 -4.16 37.04 7.35
N THR A 620 -4.62 37.52 6.20
CA THR A 620 -3.92 37.35 4.91
C THR A 620 -3.44 38.70 4.39
N VAL A 621 -2.20 38.73 3.91
CA VAL A 621 -1.54 39.90 3.30
C VAL A 621 -1.32 39.62 1.81
N LEU A 622 -1.60 40.62 0.97
CA LEU A 622 -1.45 40.53 -0.49
C LEU A 622 -0.28 41.40 -0.95
N ILE A 623 0.72 40.80 -1.62
CA ILE A 623 1.92 41.51 -2.09
C ILE A 623 2.16 41.21 -3.58
N PRO A 624 1.83 42.14 -4.49
CA PRO A 624 2.07 41.99 -5.92
C PRO A 624 3.55 41.90 -6.32
N ILE A 625 3.92 40.87 -7.10
CA ILE A 625 5.27 40.68 -7.68
C ILE A 625 5.22 40.26 -9.16
N ARG A 626 6.24 40.62 -9.94
CA ARG A 626 6.44 40.19 -11.34
C ARG A 626 7.78 39.46 -11.50
N PRO A 627 7.81 38.20 -11.95
CA PRO A 627 9.05 37.48 -12.23
C PRO A 627 9.77 38.04 -13.48
N LEU A 628 11.09 38.19 -13.38
CA LEU A 628 11.94 38.74 -14.46
C LEU A 628 12.84 37.67 -15.11
N VAL A 629 13.27 36.68 -14.33
CA VAL A 629 14.26 35.67 -14.75
C VAL A 629 13.59 34.29 -14.89
N LEU A 630 14.03 33.50 -15.87
CA LEU A 630 13.59 32.12 -16.09
C LEU A 630 14.25 31.14 -15.11
N GLY A 631 13.56 30.06 -14.74
CA GLY A 631 14.02 29.08 -13.76
C GLY A 631 13.45 29.31 -12.36
N GLU A 632 14.03 28.68 -11.34
CA GLU A 632 13.54 28.81 -9.96
C GLU A 632 13.91 30.16 -9.34
N ILE A 633 12.91 30.93 -8.92
CA ILE A 633 13.10 32.19 -8.22
C ILE A 633 12.85 32.03 -6.72
N PRO A 634 13.78 32.42 -5.83
CA PRO A 634 13.60 32.31 -4.39
C PRO A 634 12.76 33.46 -3.84
N ILE A 635 11.68 33.13 -3.14
CA ILE A 635 10.83 34.05 -2.39
C ILE A 635 11.12 33.84 -0.90
N SER A 636 11.45 34.92 -0.19
CA SER A 636 11.71 34.89 1.25
C SER A 636 10.82 35.90 1.96
N VAL A 637 10.10 35.46 2.98
CA VAL A 637 9.14 36.29 3.73
C VAL A 637 9.42 36.17 5.22
N LYS A 638 9.47 37.31 5.90
CA LYS A 638 9.67 37.41 7.34
C LYS A 638 8.48 38.12 7.97
N ALA A 639 7.93 37.60 9.06
CA ALA A 639 6.95 38.30 9.88
C ALA A 639 7.54 38.57 11.27
N VAL A 640 7.37 39.78 11.80
CA VAL A 640 7.95 40.21 13.09
C VAL A 640 6.96 41.06 13.87
N SER A 641 6.67 40.69 15.10
CA SER A 641 6.00 41.51 16.11
C SER A 641 6.93 41.78 17.30
N SER A 642 6.45 42.48 18.32
CA SER A 642 7.16 42.67 19.59
C SER A 642 7.34 41.37 20.39
N ALA A 643 6.45 40.38 20.23
CA ALA A 643 6.42 39.15 21.01
C ALA A 643 6.89 37.90 20.23
N ALA A 644 6.75 37.89 18.90
CA ALA A 644 7.04 36.72 18.07
C ALA A 644 7.59 37.11 16.69
N SER A 645 8.25 36.17 16.02
CA SER A 645 8.69 36.33 14.63
C SER A 645 8.82 34.99 13.94
N ASP A 646 8.61 34.98 12.63
CA ASP A 646 8.74 33.79 11.78
C ASP A 646 9.37 34.14 10.43
N TYR A 647 9.93 33.14 9.73
CA TYR A 647 10.60 33.31 8.44
C TYR A 647 10.47 32.06 7.57
N VAL A 648 9.96 32.23 6.35
CA VAL A 648 9.81 31.18 5.34
C VAL A 648 10.58 31.55 4.08
N ARG A 649 11.24 30.56 3.47
CA ARG A 649 11.91 30.68 2.17
C ARG A 649 11.51 29.51 1.28
N THR A 650 10.89 29.83 0.15
CA THR A 650 10.36 28.88 -0.84
C THR A 650 10.79 29.33 -2.24
N ALA A 651 10.74 28.47 -3.24
CA ALA A 651 11.00 28.84 -4.64
C ALA A 651 9.78 28.60 -5.53
N VAL A 652 9.67 29.39 -6.61
CA VAL A 652 8.65 29.23 -7.66
C VAL A 652 9.36 29.07 -9.00
N LEU A 653 8.92 28.14 -9.84
CA LEU A 653 9.47 27.94 -11.17
C LEU A 653 8.89 28.95 -12.18
N VAL A 654 9.73 29.73 -12.83
CA VAL A 654 9.34 30.64 -13.92
C VAL A 654 9.63 29.97 -15.27
N LYS A 655 8.57 29.71 -16.04
CA LYS A 655 8.64 29.15 -17.39
C LYS A 655 8.72 30.26 -18.45
N ALA A 656 9.38 29.94 -19.56
CA ALA A 656 9.32 30.77 -20.76
C ALA A 656 7.95 30.68 -21.41
N GLU A 657 7.50 31.80 -21.97
CA GLU A 657 6.29 31.94 -22.76
C GLU A 657 6.40 31.21 -24.13
N GLY A 658 5.26 30.97 -24.79
CA GLY A 658 5.19 30.21 -26.05
C GLY A 658 5.28 28.69 -25.89
N LEU A 659 5.25 27.95 -27.00
CA LEU A 659 5.23 26.49 -27.00
C LEU A 659 6.67 25.92 -27.11
N GLN A 660 7.09 25.15 -26.11
CA GLN A 660 8.37 24.44 -26.10
C GLN A 660 8.45 23.43 -27.25
N GLN A 661 9.56 23.43 -27.99
CA GLN A 661 9.91 22.47 -29.04
C GLN A 661 11.26 21.81 -28.73
N THR A 662 11.50 20.65 -29.33
CA THR A 662 12.72 19.85 -29.13
C THR A 662 13.33 19.45 -30.49
N PHE A 663 14.65 19.35 -30.55
CA PHE A 663 15.36 18.75 -31.68
C PHE A 663 16.46 17.83 -31.14
N SER A 664 16.64 16.67 -31.76
CA SER A 664 17.68 15.71 -31.38
C SER A 664 18.36 15.18 -32.63
N SER A 665 19.67 14.94 -32.56
CA SER A 665 20.42 14.31 -33.63
C SER A 665 21.50 13.43 -33.00
N SER A 666 21.45 12.13 -33.27
CA SER A 666 22.31 11.13 -32.66
C SER A 666 23.30 10.58 -33.69
N LEU A 667 24.60 10.66 -33.38
CA LEU A 667 25.66 10.16 -34.25
C LEU A 667 26.32 8.92 -33.65
N LEU A 668 26.56 7.90 -34.49
CA LEU A 668 27.38 6.76 -34.13
C LEU A 668 28.78 6.92 -34.73
N LEU A 669 29.81 6.96 -33.88
CA LEU A 669 31.21 7.05 -34.28
C LEU A 669 31.85 5.67 -34.19
N ASP A 670 32.30 5.13 -35.33
CA ASP A 670 32.87 3.79 -35.45
C ASP A 670 34.36 3.89 -35.83
N LEU A 671 35.23 3.54 -34.88
CA LEU A 671 36.68 3.56 -35.02
C LEU A 671 37.19 2.16 -35.42
N HIS A 672 37.17 1.85 -36.72
CA HIS A 672 37.83 0.66 -37.23
C HIS A 672 39.37 0.76 -37.12
N GLU A 673 40.04 -0.38 -36.93
CA GLU A 673 41.51 -0.54 -36.73
C GLU A 673 42.43 0.18 -37.73
N LYS A 674 41.90 0.68 -38.86
CA LYS A 674 42.64 1.41 -39.90
C LYS A 674 42.47 2.94 -39.84
N LYS A 675 41.72 3.50 -38.88
CA LYS A 675 41.51 4.95 -38.71
C LYS A 675 41.72 5.38 -37.26
N SER A 676 42.71 6.27 -37.05
CA SER A 676 43.02 6.85 -35.74
C SER A 676 42.10 8.00 -35.31
N SER A 677 41.26 8.53 -36.21
CA SER A 677 40.31 9.61 -35.91
C SER A 677 39.16 9.64 -36.92
N VAL A 678 37.96 10.01 -36.46
CA VAL A 678 36.76 10.23 -37.29
C VAL A 678 36.12 11.56 -36.90
N SER A 679 35.61 12.31 -37.88
CA SER A 679 34.85 13.54 -37.68
C SER A 679 33.52 13.51 -38.45
N ARG A 680 32.53 14.22 -37.92
CA ARG A 680 31.15 14.33 -38.41
C ARG A 680 30.58 15.70 -38.04
N ASP A 681 29.90 16.33 -39.00
CA ASP A 681 29.27 17.63 -38.79
C ASP A 681 27.77 17.47 -38.52
N VAL A 682 27.24 18.23 -37.55
CA VAL A 682 25.80 18.39 -37.31
C VAL A 682 25.41 19.83 -37.62
N LYS A 683 24.36 20.03 -38.42
CA LYS A 683 23.85 21.36 -38.77
C LYS A 683 22.46 21.55 -38.18
N PHE A 684 22.30 22.58 -37.35
CA PHE A 684 21.02 23.01 -36.81
C PHE A 684 20.96 24.54 -36.78
N SER A 685 19.78 25.09 -37.00
CA SER A 685 19.50 26.53 -36.93
C SER A 685 18.16 26.74 -36.24
N PHE A 686 18.11 27.63 -35.25
CA PHE A 686 16.86 28.00 -34.60
C PHE A 686 15.86 28.57 -35.63
N PRO A 687 14.58 28.20 -35.56
CA PRO A 687 13.56 28.79 -36.42
C PRO A 687 13.31 30.27 -36.05
N ALA A 688 12.70 31.02 -36.96
CA ALA A 688 12.14 32.33 -36.61
C ALA A 688 11.04 32.18 -35.54
N GLY A 689 10.89 33.19 -34.69
CA GLY A 689 9.88 33.22 -33.64
C GLY A 689 10.27 32.61 -32.29
N VAL A 690 11.56 32.29 -32.08
CA VAL A 690 12.06 31.77 -30.79
C VAL A 690 12.06 32.85 -29.70
N MET A 691 11.56 32.50 -28.51
CA MET A 691 11.52 33.40 -27.36
C MET A 691 12.92 33.60 -26.75
N GLU A 692 13.26 34.85 -26.43
CA GLU A 692 14.58 35.22 -25.94
C GLU A 692 14.89 34.60 -24.58
N GLY A 693 16.08 34.02 -24.43
CA GLY A 693 16.49 33.28 -23.24
C GLY A 693 15.86 31.88 -23.08
N SER A 694 14.93 31.46 -23.94
CA SER A 694 14.35 30.09 -23.90
C SER A 694 15.25 29.02 -24.52
N HIS A 695 16.35 29.42 -25.18
CA HIS A 695 17.20 28.52 -25.95
C HIS A 695 18.24 27.79 -25.10
N SER A 696 18.50 26.54 -25.47
CA SER A 696 19.57 25.68 -24.94
C SER A 696 20.02 24.75 -26.10
N VAL A 697 21.22 24.10 -26.12
CA VAL A 697 21.77 23.32 -27.29
C VAL A 697 22.67 22.08 -26.94
N SER A 698 22.20 20.83 -27.02
CA SER A 698 22.85 19.64 -26.38
C SER A 698 24.16 19.13 -26.97
N VAL A 699 25.00 18.56 -26.09
CA VAL A 699 25.80 17.37 -26.43
C VAL A 699 25.93 16.39 -25.26
N THR A 700 25.50 15.15 -25.49
CA THR A 700 25.78 13.99 -24.63
C THR A 700 26.73 13.01 -25.33
N ALA A 701 27.51 12.28 -24.54
CA ALA A 701 28.45 11.28 -25.02
C ALA A 701 28.47 10.07 -24.08
N VAL A 702 28.61 8.87 -24.65
CA VAL A 702 28.66 7.59 -23.93
C VAL A 702 29.31 6.52 -24.82
N GLY A 703 30.00 5.56 -24.22
CA GLY A 703 30.71 4.51 -24.97
C GLY A 703 29.81 3.36 -25.40
N ASP A 704 28.82 3.03 -24.57
CA ASP A 704 27.90 1.93 -24.82
C ASP A 704 26.70 2.30 -25.72
N LEU A 705 26.31 1.35 -26.57
CA LEU A 705 25.16 1.50 -27.47
C LEU A 705 23.81 1.60 -26.73
N LEU A 706 23.64 1.02 -25.54
CA LEU A 706 22.44 1.17 -24.72
C LEU A 706 22.56 2.23 -23.63
N GLY A 707 23.76 2.72 -23.34
CA GLY A 707 24.07 3.79 -22.38
C GLY A 707 23.02 4.92 -22.26
N PRO A 708 22.60 5.59 -23.35
CA PRO A 708 21.62 6.69 -23.28
C PRO A 708 20.27 6.25 -22.71
N SER A 709 19.88 5.00 -23.00
CA SER A 709 18.61 4.40 -22.60
C SER A 709 18.66 3.84 -21.17
N ILE A 710 19.85 3.49 -20.65
CA ILE A 710 20.05 2.99 -19.29
C ILE A 710 19.96 4.12 -18.26
N THR A 711 20.56 5.28 -18.56
CA THR A 711 20.61 6.42 -17.63
C THR A 711 19.29 7.20 -17.49
N GLY A 712 18.37 7.03 -18.43
CA GLY A 712 17.08 7.75 -18.50
C GLY A 712 15.85 6.85 -18.43
N LEU A 713 15.96 5.65 -17.83
CA LEU A 713 15.00 4.56 -18.02
C LEU A 713 13.54 4.89 -17.65
N ASP A 714 13.33 5.67 -16.59
CA ASP A 714 12.00 6.13 -16.17
C ASP A 714 11.45 7.27 -17.05
N SER A 715 12.30 7.87 -17.89
CA SER A 715 12.01 9.05 -18.73
C SER A 715 12.13 8.79 -20.23
N LEU A 716 12.32 7.54 -20.68
CA LEU A 716 12.45 7.17 -22.10
C LEU A 716 11.34 7.76 -22.99
N ILE A 717 10.15 7.90 -22.42
CA ILE A 717 8.95 8.45 -23.04
C ILE A 717 8.32 9.47 -22.08
N GLN A 718 8.10 10.70 -22.55
CA GLN A 718 7.40 11.76 -21.80
C GLN A 718 5.87 11.69 -21.96
N MET A 719 5.31 10.47 -22.01
CA MET A 719 3.86 10.29 -22.12
C MET A 719 3.23 9.99 -20.75
N PRO A 720 2.02 10.51 -20.45
CA PRO A 720 1.30 10.26 -19.21
C PRO A 720 1.06 8.75 -18.95
N SER A 721 1.17 8.30 -17.69
CA SER A 721 1.25 6.86 -17.33
C SER A 721 -0.09 6.26 -16.84
N GLY A 722 -1.19 6.65 -17.48
CA GLY A 722 -2.59 6.39 -17.13
C GLY A 722 -3.06 4.93 -17.10
N CYS A 723 -2.76 4.15 -18.12
CA CYS A 723 -3.33 2.82 -18.39
C CYS A 723 -2.32 1.67 -18.20
N GLY A 724 -2.80 0.43 -18.23
CA GLY A 724 -1.93 -0.77 -18.09
C GLY A 724 -0.82 -0.82 -19.14
N GLU A 725 -1.13 -0.54 -20.41
CA GLU A 725 -0.09 -0.47 -21.44
C GLU A 725 1.00 0.57 -21.14
N GLN A 726 0.61 1.74 -20.64
CA GLN A 726 1.57 2.79 -20.28
C GLN A 726 2.43 2.41 -19.08
N ASN A 727 1.93 1.61 -18.15
CA ASN A 727 2.77 1.01 -17.10
C ASN A 727 3.80 0.03 -17.70
N MET A 728 3.43 -0.70 -18.74
CA MET A 728 4.34 -1.61 -19.45
C MET A 728 5.49 -0.89 -20.18
N VAL A 729 5.38 0.41 -20.48
CA VAL A 729 6.50 1.28 -20.93
C VAL A 729 7.64 1.26 -19.94
N HIS A 730 7.33 1.43 -18.65
CA HIS A 730 8.36 1.53 -17.60
C HIS A 730 8.81 0.12 -17.16
N PHE A 731 7.92 -0.88 -17.25
CA PHE A 731 8.24 -2.25 -16.88
C PHE A 731 9.15 -2.98 -17.90
N ALA A 732 8.86 -2.93 -19.20
CA ALA A 732 9.53 -3.79 -20.17
C ALA A 732 11.02 -3.46 -20.45
N PRO A 733 11.45 -2.19 -20.59
CA PRO A 733 12.86 -1.81 -20.79
C PRO A 733 13.77 -2.25 -19.64
N ASN A 734 13.29 -2.18 -18.40
CA ASN A 734 13.98 -2.70 -17.22
C ASN A 734 14.40 -4.17 -17.38
N ILE A 735 13.56 -5.00 -18.01
CA ILE A 735 13.88 -6.41 -18.29
C ILE A 735 15.05 -6.51 -19.27
N TYR A 736 15.04 -5.72 -20.35
CA TYR A 736 16.04 -5.80 -21.41
C TYR A 736 17.41 -5.25 -20.98
N VAL A 737 17.42 -4.21 -20.14
CA VAL A 737 18.65 -3.72 -19.50
C VAL A 737 19.23 -4.78 -18.56
N LEU A 738 18.41 -5.46 -17.74
CA LEU A 738 18.88 -6.57 -16.89
C LEU A 738 19.37 -7.79 -17.70
N GLN A 739 18.75 -8.09 -18.85
CA GLN A 739 19.22 -9.12 -19.78
C GLN A 739 20.57 -8.74 -20.42
N TYR A 740 20.74 -7.47 -20.81
CA TYR A 740 21.97 -6.95 -21.41
C TYR A 740 23.14 -6.96 -20.43
N LEU A 741 22.98 -6.34 -19.25
CA LEU A 741 24.02 -6.26 -18.22
C LEU A 741 24.36 -7.61 -17.59
N ARG A 742 23.53 -8.64 -17.77
CA ARG A 742 23.62 -9.97 -17.13
C ARG A 742 23.77 -9.93 -15.60
N ALA A 743 23.39 -8.81 -14.99
CA ALA A 743 23.61 -8.48 -13.59
C ALA A 743 22.29 -8.19 -12.88
N LYS A 744 22.26 -8.37 -11.55
CA LYS A 744 21.09 -8.04 -10.72
C LYS A 744 21.28 -6.67 -10.07
N GLY A 745 20.80 -5.61 -10.72
CA GLY A 745 20.80 -4.26 -10.17
C GLY A 745 19.64 -4.05 -9.18
N PRO A 746 19.88 -3.73 -7.89
CA PRO A 746 18.80 -3.59 -6.89
C PRO A 746 17.73 -2.56 -7.26
N ALA A 747 18.11 -1.45 -7.89
CA ALA A 747 17.19 -0.40 -8.35
C ALA A 747 16.26 -0.90 -9.48
N LEU A 748 16.82 -1.47 -10.56
CA LEU A 748 16.06 -2.05 -11.68
C LEU A 748 15.10 -3.17 -11.20
N MET A 749 15.53 -3.95 -10.20
CA MET A 749 14.71 -4.99 -9.57
C MET A 749 13.56 -4.41 -8.74
N ALA A 750 13.74 -3.26 -8.10
CA ALA A 750 12.68 -2.54 -7.41
C ALA A 750 11.68 -1.93 -8.41
N ALA A 751 12.18 -1.31 -9.50
CA ALA A 751 11.35 -0.79 -10.59
C ALA A 751 10.49 -1.88 -11.25
N LEU A 752 11.07 -3.07 -11.55
CA LEU A 752 10.29 -4.23 -12.01
C LEU A 752 9.21 -4.66 -11.01
N CYS A 753 9.49 -4.68 -9.70
CA CYS A 753 8.48 -5.03 -8.72
C CYS A 753 7.35 -3.99 -8.64
N ALA A 754 7.67 -2.69 -8.70
CA ALA A 754 6.66 -1.63 -8.71
C ALA A 754 5.80 -1.66 -9.98
N GLY A 755 6.41 -1.89 -11.15
CA GLY A 755 5.68 -2.06 -12.41
C GLY A 755 4.80 -3.31 -12.43
N TYR A 756 5.27 -4.43 -11.88
CA TYR A 756 4.44 -5.65 -11.71
C TYR A 756 3.24 -5.39 -10.78
N GLU A 757 3.47 -4.74 -9.63
CA GLU A 757 2.42 -4.36 -8.69
C GLU A 757 1.35 -3.46 -9.35
N GLN A 758 1.79 -2.42 -10.06
CA GLN A 758 0.90 -1.49 -10.76
C GLN A 758 0.11 -2.19 -11.87
N GLU A 759 0.71 -3.13 -12.60
CA GLU A 759 0.03 -3.86 -13.69
C GLU A 759 -1.13 -4.73 -13.17
N LEU A 760 -1.00 -5.30 -11.97
CA LEU A 760 -2.06 -6.10 -11.35
C LEU A 760 -3.35 -5.29 -11.08
N SER A 761 -3.29 -3.96 -11.05
CA SER A 761 -4.49 -3.11 -10.93
C SER A 761 -5.39 -3.22 -12.18
N TYR A 762 -4.77 -3.40 -13.36
CA TYR A 762 -5.39 -3.50 -14.68
C TYR A 762 -5.77 -4.94 -15.07
N GLN A 763 -5.43 -5.93 -14.24
CA GLN A 763 -5.97 -7.28 -14.39
C GLN A 763 -7.48 -7.29 -14.13
N ARG A 764 -8.22 -8.18 -14.79
CA ARG A 764 -9.65 -8.45 -14.60
C ARG A 764 -9.88 -9.79 -13.89
N SER A 765 -11.07 -9.98 -13.36
CA SER A 765 -11.50 -11.16 -12.60
C SER A 765 -11.51 -12.47 -13.40
N ASP A 766 -11.60 -12.40 -14.73
CA ASP A 766 -11.43 -13.54 -15.65
C ASP A 766 -9.96 -13.89 -15.94
N GLY A 767 -9.01 -13.12 -15.41
CA GLY A 767 -7.57 -13.31 -15.56
C GLY A 767 -6.94 -12.51 -16.70
N SER A 768 -7.74 -11.85 -17.54
CA SER A 768 -7.27 -10.97 -18.62
C SER A 768 -6.75 -9.62 -18.13
N PHE A 769 -6.14 -8.84 -19.03
CA PHE A 769 -5.73 -7.46 -18.80
C PHE A 769 -6.42 -6.54 -19.82
N SER A 770 -6.78 -5.33 -19.40
CA SER A 770 -7.34 -4.28 -20.27
C SER A 770 -6.82 -2.91 -19.83
N ALA A 771 -6.95 -1.89 -20.68
CA ALA A 771 -6.33 -0.58 -20.45
C ALA A 771 -6.74 0.07 -19.12
N PHE A 772 -7.98 -0.14 -18.67
CA PHE A 772 -8.55 0.42 -17.44
C PHE A 772 -9.10 -0.67 -16.50
N GLY A 773 -8.69 -1.93 -16.68
CA GLY A 773 -9.09 -3.07 -15.86
C GLY A 773 -10.60 -3.30 -15.86
N GLU A 774 -11.21 -3.47 -14.69
CA GLU A 774 -12.66 -3.74 -14.55
C GLU A 774 -13.58 -2.58 -14.98
N GLN A 775 -13.04 -1.42 -15.37
CA GLN A 775 -13.83 -0.33 -15.97
C GLN A 775 -14.20 -0.61 -17.44
N ASP A 776 -13.41 -1.46 -18.12
CA ASP A 776 -13.69 -1.85 -19.50
C ASP A 776 -14.82 -2.91 -19.55
N ALA A 777 -15.47 -3.07 -20.70
CA ALA A 777 -16.48 -4.12 -20.88
C ALA A 777 -15.87 -5.54 -20.92
N SER A 778 -14.63 -5.66 -21.39
CA SER A 778 -13.94 -6.92 -21.70
C SER A 778 -12.42 -6.77 -21.61
N GLY A 779 -11.71 -7.89 -21.47
CA GLY A 779 -10.24 -7.95 -21.58
C GLY A 779 -9.76 -7.71 -23.01
N SER A 780 -8.54 -7.19 -23.17
CA SER A 780 -7.88 -7.13 -24.48
C SER A 780 -6.96 -8.34 -24.67
N THR A 781 -7.16 -9.08 -25.75
CA THR A 781 -6.28 -10.16 -26.24
C THR A 781 -4.88 -9.65 -26.51
N TRP A 782 -4.75 -8.49 -27.16
CA TRP A 782 -3.45 -7.88 -27.37
C TRP A 782 -2.72 -7.53 -26.06
N LEU A 783 -3.35 -6.74 -25.16
CA LEU A 783 -2.67 -6.29 -23.93
C LEU A 783 -2.35 -7.48 -23.01
N SER A 784 -3.28 -8.44 -22.89
CA SER A 784 -3.05 -9.67 -22.11
C SER A 784 -1.84 -10.46 -22.63
N ALA A 785 -1.64 -10.53 -23.95
CA ALA A 785 -0.47 -11.17 -24.54
C ALA A 785 0.82 -10.37 -24.32
N PHE A 786 0.78 -9.04 -24.39
CA PHE A 786 1.93 -8.17 -24.10
C PHE A 786 2.39 -8.30 -22.65
N VAL A 787 1.45 -8.18 -21.70
CA VAL A 787 1.70 -8.35 -20.25
C VAL A 787 2.27 -9.74 -19.97
N LEU A 788 1.64 -10.81 -20.49
CA LEU A 788 2.13 -12.18 -20.30
C LEU A 788 3.55 -12.38 -20.86
N ARG A 789 3.83 -11.91 -22.09
CA ARG A 789 5.16 -11.99 -22.74
C ARG A 789 6.24 -11.27 -21.92
N CYS A 790 5.93 -10.12 -21.33
CA CYS A 790 6.87 -9.38 -20.50
C CYS A 790 7.04 -10.05 -19.12
N PHE A 791 5.97 -10.50 -18.48
CA PHE A 791 6.04 -11.19 -17.18
C PHE A 791 6.88 -12.48 -17.26
N LEU A 792 6.69 -13.29 -18.30
CA LEU A 792 7.49 -14.50 -18.55
C LEU A 792 8.98 -14.20 -18.67
N GLN A 793 9.35 -13.08 -19.32
CA GLN A 793 10.73 -12.63 -19.46
C GLN A 793 11.32 -12.00 -18.18
N ALA A 794 10.46 -11.46 -17.29
CA ALA A 794 10.85 -10.89 -16.00
C ALA A 794 11.04 -11.96 -14.89
N ARG A 795 10.45 -13.15 -15.04
CA ARG A 795 10.50 -14.26 -14.07
C ARG A 795 11.90 -14.70 -13.59
N PRO A 796 12.99 -14.64 -14.39
CA PRO A 796 14.35 -14.93 -13.89
C PRO A 796 14.87 -13.90 -12.87
N PHE A 797 14.26 -12.73 -12.84
CA PHE A 797 14.64 -11.58 -12.02
C PHE A 797 13.72 -11.48 -10.79
N ILE A 798 12.41 -11.32 -10.98
CA ILE A 798 11.44 -11.09 -9.89
C ILE A 798 10.50 -12.29 -9.65
N SER A 799 10.09 -12.46 -8.39
CA SER A 799 9.17 -13.54 -7.97
C SER A 799 7.71 -13.18 -8.24
N MET A 800 7.09 -13.84 -9.22
CA MET A 800 5.68 -13.62 -9.61
C MET A 800 4.72 -14.68 -9.06
N ASP A 801 3.41 -14.42 -9.08
CA ASP A 801 2.38 -15.42 -8.80
C ASP A 801 2.05 -16.24 -10.07
N GLU A 802 2.40 -17.53 -10.07
CA GLU A 802 2.13 -18.44 -11.21
C GLU A 802 0.63 -18.55 -11.53
N ARG A 803 -0.28 -18.21 -10.60
CA ARG A 803 -1.73 -18.15 -10.87
C ARG A 803 -2.09 -17.04 -11.86
N VAL A 804 -1.44 -15.87 -11.75
CA VAL A 804 -1.66 -14.73 -12.66
C VAL A 804 -1.21 -15.08 -14.07
N LEU A 805 -0.04 -15.75 -14.19
CA LEU A 805 0.49 -16.21 -15.48
C LEU A 805 -0.42 -17.28 -16.10
N GLY A 806 -0.85 -18.26 -15.28
CA GLY A 806 -1.74 -19.34 -15.71
C GLY A 806 -3.13 -18.87 -16.11
N SER A 807 -3.73 -17.92 -15.38
CA SER A 807 -5.05 -17.37 -15.72
C SER A 807 -5.02 -16.56 -17.01
N ALA A 808 -4.01 -15.70 -17.20
CA ALA A 808 -3.85 -14.92 -18.43
C ALA A 808 -3.61 -15.83 -19.65
N ALA A 809 -2.75 -16.85 -19.51
CA ALA A 809 -2.50 -17.83 -20.58
C ALA A 809 -3.75 -18.66 -20.92
N ALA A 810 -4.52 -19.10 -19.92
CA ALA A 810 -5.76 -19.85 -20.13
C ALA A 810 -6.86 -18.98 -20.77
N TRP A 811 -6.99 -17.72 -20.36
CA TRP A 811 -7.94 -16.79 -20.96
C TRP A 811 -7.60 -16.47 -22.42
N LEU A 812 -6.32 -16.22 -22.72
CA LEU A 812 -5.82 -16.06 -24.10
C LEU A 812 -6.09 -17.30 -24.94
N ALA A 813 -5.87 -18.49 -24.39
CA ALA A 813 -6.17 -19.74 -25.09
C ALA A 813 -7.66 -19.88 -25.45
N GLY A 814 -8.55 -19.39 -24.59
CA GLY A 814 -10.00 -19.32 -24.83
C GLY A 814 -10.42 -18.38 -25.97
N GLN A 815 -9.54 -17.48 -26.44
CA GLN A 815 -9.84 -16.55 -27.53
C GLN A 815 -9.50 -17.11 -28.93
N GLN A 816 -9.06 -18.36 -29.06
CA GLN A 816 -8.77 -18.95 -30.37
C GLN A 816 -10.06 -19.41 -31.09
N GLY A 817 -10.23 -18.98 -32.34
CA GLY A 817 -11.27 -19.46 -33.25
C GLY A 817 -10.95 -20.84 -33.87
N GLY A 818 -11.97 -21.52 -34.41
CA GLY A 818 -11.82 -22.88 -34.97
C GLY A 818 -10.83 -23.03 -36.14
N ASP A 819 -10.43 -21.92 -36.78
CA ASP A 819 -9.42 -21.84 -37.83
C ASP A 819 -8.01 -21.44 -37.32
N GLY A 820 -7.82 -21.33 -36.00
CA GLY A 820 -6.52 -21.05 -35.38
C GLY A 820 -6.20 -19.56 -35.16
N ARG A 821 -6.94 -18.64 -35.78
CA ARG A 821 -6.83 -17.20 -35.53
C ARG A 821 -7.24 -16.83 -34.10
N MET A 822 -6.66 -15.76 -33.57
CA MET A 822 -7.10 -15.17 -32.31
C MET A 822 -8.23 -14.17 -32.54
N LEU A 823 -9.22 -14.19 -31.64
CA LEU A 823 -10.29 -13.20 -31.56
C LEU A 823 -9.90 -12.10 -30.56
N GLU A 824 -10.46 -10.91 -30.74
CA GLU A 824 -10.35 -9.80 -29.80
C GLU A 824 -11.75 -9.43 -29.32
N PRO A 825 -12.12 -9.74 -28.06
CA PRO A 825 -13.37 -9.28 -27.46
C PRO A 825 -13.26 -7.86 -26.86
N GLY A 826 -12.05 -7.33 -26.70
CA GLY A 826 -11.77 -5.98 -26.20
C GLY A 826 -11.58 -4.95 -27.32
N ARG A 827 -11.09 -3.76 -26.95
CA ARG A 827 -10.59 -2.76 -27.89
C ARG A 827 -9.08 -2.95 -28.05
N VAL A 828 -8.58 -3.26 -29.26
CA VAL A 828 -7.15 -3.04 -29.56
C VAL A 828 -6.95 -1.54 -29.69
N ILE A 829 -6.27 -0.94 -28.73
CA ILE A 829 -5.92 0.48 -28.80
C ILE A 829 -4.79 0.74 -29.80
N HIS A 830 -3.90 -0.22 -30.04
CA HIS A 830 -2.81 -0.14 -31.02
C HIS A 830 -3.28 -0.30 -32.47
N THR A 831 -3.31 0.80 -33.22
CA THR A 831 -3.84 0.89 -34.60
C THR A 831 -3.24 -0.12 -35.57
N GLU A 832 -1.91 -0.18 -35.72
CA GLU A 832 -1.24 -1.09 -36.68
C GLU A 832 -1.47 -2.59 -36.35
N LEU A 833 -1.79 -2.94 -35.10
CA LEU A 833 -2.05 -4.32 -34.66
C LEU A 833 -3.50 -4.77 -34.89
N GLN A 834 -4.42 -3.84 -35.18
CA GLN A 834 -5.75 -4.15 -35.72
C GLN A 834 -5.67 -4.83 -37.10
N GLY A 835 -4.51 -4.75 -37.78
CA GLY A 835 -4.17 -5.56 -38.96
C GLY A 835 -4.76 -5.06 -40.28
N GLY A 836 -5.59 -4.01 -40.27
CA GLY A 836 -6.09 -3.32 -41.45
C GLY A 836 -6.63 -4.26 -42.53
N LEU A 837 -5.96 -4.29 -43.68
CA LEU A 837 -6.34 -5.12 -44.84
C LEU A 837 -6.01 -6.61 -44.70
N ASP A 838 -5.09 -7.02 -43.81
CA ASP A 838 -4.70 -8.42 -43.63
C ASP A 838 -5.52 -9.17 -42.56
N GLY A 839 -6.32 -8.45 -41.77
CA GLY A 839 -7.15 -8.99 -40.71
C GLY A 839 -6.34 -9.50 -39.49
N PRO A 840 -6.75 -10.59 -38.82
CA PRO A 840 -6.23 -10.99 -37.50
C PRO A 840 -4.80 -11.58 -37.52
N VAL A 841 -4.04 -11.40 -38.60
CA VAL A 841 -2.67 -11.92 -38.76
C VAL A 841 -1.72 -11.30 -37.73
N SER A 842 -1.74 -9.98 -37.55
CA SER A 842 -0.87 -9.27 -36.62
C SER A 842 -1.13 -9.68 -35.17
N LEU A 843 -2.40 -9.68 -34.74
CA LEU A 843 -2.83 -10.14 -33.42
C LEU A 843 -2.45 -11.61 -33.17
N THR A 844 -2.75 -12.51 -34.11
CA THR A 844 -2.43 -13.94 -33.98
C THR A 844 -0.92 -14.18 -33.88
N SER A 845 -0.12 -13.42 -34.64
CA SER A 845 1.34 -13.43 -34.54
C SER A 845 1.81 -12.99 -33.16
N TYR A 846 1.29 -11.87 -32.64
CA TYR A 846 1.67 -11.33 -31.33
C TYR A 846 1.34 -12.29 -30.18
N VAL A 847 0.14 -12.88 -30.19
CA VAL A 847 -0.26 -13.88 -29.18
C VAL A 847 0.59 -15.14 -29.27
N LEU A 848 0.95 -15.60 -30.48
CA LEU A 848 1.87 -16.74 -30.65
C LEU A 848 3.24 -16.46 -30.02
N MET A 849 3.79 -15.23 -30.14
CA MET A 849 5.04 -14.85 -29.46
C MET A 849 4.93 -14.93 -27.93
N ALA A 850 3.77 -14.57 -27.36
CA ALA A 850 3.54 -14.63 -25.92
C ALA A 850 3.42 -16.08 -25.41
N LEU A 851 2.64 -16.91 -26.11
CA LEU A 851 2.36 -18.29 -25.72
C LEU A 851 3.58 -19.22 -25.90
N THR A 852 4.41 -18.97 -26.92
CA THR A 852 5.68 -19.70 -27.16
C THR A 852 6.77 -19.38 -26.13
N ALA A 853 6.67 -18.27 -25.40
CA ALA A 853 7.58 -17.94 -24.30
C ALA A 853 7.24 -18.65 -22.98
N GLY A 854 6.15 -19.41 -22.92
CA GLY A 854 5.66 -20.07 -21.71
C GLY A 854 6.49 -21.28 -21.25
N PRO A 855 6.48 -21.62 -19.95
CA PRO A 855 7.08 -22.86 -19.47
C PRO A 855 6.32 -24.09 -19.96
N ALA A 856 7.05 -25.12 -20.42
CA ALA A 856 6.51 -26.41 -20.90
C ALA A 856 5.71 -27.25 -19.86
N ARG A 857 5.42 -26.70 -18.67
CA ARG A 857 4.61 -27.32 -17.61
C ARG A 857 3.16 -26.83 -17.59
N TRP A 858 2.78 -25.88 -18.45
CA TRP A 858 1.37 -25.56 -18.68
C TRP A 858 0.70 -26.79 -19.31
N SER A 859 -0.07 -27.53 -18.50
CA SER A 859 -0.51 -28.90 -18.79
C SER A 859 -1.83 -28.93 -19.58
N GLU A 860 -1.76 -28.45 -20.81
CA GLU A 860 -2.67 -28.67 -21.96
C GLU A 860 -1.89 -28.15 -23.20
N PRO A 861 -2.15 -28.62 -24.43
CA PRO A 861 -1.55 -28.01 -25.61
C PRO A 861 -2.16 -26.62 -25.83
N VAL A 862 -1.51 -25.62 -25.23
CA VAL A 862 -1.74 -24.20 -25.50
C VAL A 862 -1.82 -23.99 -27.02
N PRO A 863 -2.76 -23.18 -27.56
CA PRO A 863 -3.15 -23.11 -28.98
C PRO A 863 -2.10 -22.70 -30.04
N VAL A 864 -0.82 -22.78 -29.68
CA VAL A 864 0.40 -22.58 -30.48
C VAL A 864 0.36 -23.32 -31.81
N SER A 865 -0.06 -24.59 -31.85
CA SER A 865 -0.04 -25.40 -33.09
C SER A 865 -1.05 -24.91 -34.12
N ALA A 866 -2.29 -24.62 -33.71
CA ALA A 866 -3.33 -24.11 -34.58
C ALA A 866 -3.03 -22.65 -35.02
N ALA A 867 -2.54 -21.80 -34.12
CA ALA A 867 -2.13 -20.43 -34.46
C ALA A 867 -0.94 -20.42 -35.42
N ARG A 868 0.05 -21.30 -35.22
CA ARG A 868 1.17 -21.49 -36.15
C ARG A 868 0.69 -21.97 -37.52
N SER A 869 -0.18 -22.98 -37.58
CA SER A 869 -0.74 -23.49 -38.83
C SER A 869 -1.53 -22.42 -39.59
N TYR A 870 -2.28 -21.58 -38.89
CA TYR A 870 -2.97 -20.42 -39.46
C TYR A 870 -1.97 -19.44 -40.11
N LEU A 871 -0.91 -19.06 -39.40
CA LEU A 871 0.10 -18.13 -39.92
C LEU A 871 0.92 -18.70 -41.09
N GLU A 872 1.28 -20.00 -41.04
CA GLU A 872 1.91 -20.69 -42.17
C GLU A 872 1.00 -20.66 -43.41
N THR A 873 -0.30 -20.96 -43.23
CA THR A 873 -1.29 -20.90 -44.32
C THR A 873 -1.48 -19.48 -44.86
N ARG A 874 -1.46 -18.44 -44.00
CA ARG A 874 -1.58 -17.03 -44.43
C ARG A 874 -0.32 -16.52 -45.13
N LEU A 875 0.86 -17.02 -44.79
CA LEU A 875 2.08 -16.73 -45.53
C LEU A 875 2.00 -17.25 -46.97
N ASP A 876 1.54 -18.50 -47.16
CA ASP A 876 1.36 -19.12 -48.47
C ASP A 876 0.26 -18.42 -49.32
N GLN A 877 -0.79 -17.90 -48.68
CA GLN A 877 -1.82 -17.08 -49.34
C GLN A 877 -1.36 -15.66 -49.70
N GLY A 878 -0.23 -15.21 -49.15
CA GLY A 878 0.27 -13.85 -49.29
C GLY A 878 -0.26 -12.88 -48.23
N VAL A 879 0.65 -12.13 -47.62
CA VAL A 879 0.37 -11.05 -46.66
C VAL A 879 0.67 -9.71 -47.34
N SER A 880 -0.24 -8.75 -47.28
CA SER A 880 -0.12 -7.48 -48.00
C SER A 880 0.76 -6.49 -47.25
N SER A 881 0.50 -6.27 -45.95
CA SER A 881 1.23 -5.30 -45.13
C SER A 881 2.61 -5.82 -44.72
N ASN A 882 3.61 -4.93 -44.84
CA ASN A 882 4.97 -5.17 -44.34
C ASN A 882 4.99 -5.28 -42.81
N TYR A 883 4.10 -4.55 -42.13
CA TYR A 883 3.96 -4.61 -40.67
C TYR A 883 3.50 -6.00 -40.22
N SER A 884 2.36 -6.48 -40.74
CA SER A 884 1.83 -7.83 -40.51
C SER A 884 2.86 -8.93 -40.81
N LEU A 885 3.61 -8.80 -41.92
CA LEU A 885 4.65 -9.75 -42.32
C LEU A 885 5.85 -9.74 -41.37
N SER A 886 6.25 -8.58 -40.81
CA SER A 886 7.35 -8.49 -39.85
C SER A 886 7.05 -9.21 -38.53
N LEU A 887 5.84 -9.04 -37.98
CA LEU A 887 5.40 -9.76 -36.79
C LEU A 887 5.24 -11.26 -37.05
N LEU A 888 4.64 -11.64 -38.18
CA LEU A 888 4.49 -13.05 -38.58
C LEU A 888 5.86 -13.73 -38.69
N THR A 889 6.84 -13.08 -39.32
CA THR A 889 8.20 -13.60 -39.50
C THR A 889 8.84 -13.90 -38.14
N TYR A 890 8.77 -12.95 -37.20
CA TYR A 890 9.35 -13.14 -35.87
C TYR A 890 8.60 -14.20 -35.05
N ALA A 891 7.27 -14.25 -35.13
CA ALA A 891 6.45 -15.25 -34.46
C ALA A 891 6.75 -16.68 -34.96
N LEU A 892 6.87 -16.87 -36.27
CA LEU A 892 7.24 -18.16 -36.87
C LEU A 892 8.69 -18.56 -36.53
N ALA A 893 9.63 -17.60 -36.45
CA ALA A 893 11.00 -17.86 -36.02
C ALA A 893 11.06 -18.30 -34.55
N LEU A 894 10.34 -17.63 -33.64
CA LEU A 894 10.23 -18.04 -32.23
C LEU A 894 9.53 -19.40 -32.06
N ALA A 895 8.52 -19.71 -32.88
CA ALA A 895 7.80 -20.98 -32.87
C ALA A 895 8.55 -22.13 -33.57
N GLY A 896 9.80 -21.93 -34.03
CA GLY A 896 10.62 -22.95 -34.69
C GLY A 896 9.98 -23.48 -35.99
N SER A 897 9.34 -22.60 -36.76
CA SER A 897 8.75 -22.98 -38.06
C SER A 897 9.79 -22.94 -39.18
N PRO A 898 9.85 -23.95 -40.07
CA PRO A 898 10.70 -23.88 -41.27
C PRO A 898 10.27 -22.77 -42.24
N ALA A 899 8.98 -22.35 -42.21
CA ALA A 899 8.47 -21.27 -43.03
C ALA A 899 9.05 -19.89 -42.65
N SER A 900 9.66 -19.75 -41.48
CA SER A 900 10.34 -18.51 -41.04
C SER A 900 11.44 -18.05 -42.00
N GLN A 901 12.18 -18.97 -42.62
CA GLN A 901 13.21 -18.66 -43.62
C GLN A 901 12.59 -18.10 -44.92
N THR A 902 11.45 -18.63 -45.35
CA THR A 902 10.69 -18.10 -46.48
C THR A 902 10.13 -16.71 -46.16
N ALA A 903 9.56 -16.54 -44.96
CA ALA A 903 8.98 -15.28 -44.51
C ALA A 903 10.02 -14.15 -44.45
N VAL A 904 11.20 -14.38 -43.85
CA VAL A 904 12.25 -13.36 -43.76
C VAL A 904 12.83 -13.00 -45.14
N ASN A 905 12.95 -13.96 -46.06
CA ASN A 905 13.41 -13.68 -47.43
C ASN A 905 12.39 -12.83 -48.20
N HIS A 906 11.10 -13.11 -48.04
CA HIS A 906 10.04 -12.29 -48.64
C HIS A 906 10.00 -10.87 -48.05
N LEU A 907 10.24 -10.73 -46.74
CA LEU A 907 10.30 -9.44 -46.06
C LEU A 907 11.53 -8.60 -46.48
N ILE A 908 12.72 -9.21 -46.58
CA ILE A 908 13.93 -8.55 -47.08
C ILE A 908 13.75 -8.16 -48.56
N GLY A 909 13.13 -9.01 -49.37
CA GLY A 909 12.84 -8.72 -50.78
C GLY A 909 11.87 -7.55 -51.01
N ARG A 910 11.21 -7.04 -49.95
CA ARG A 910 10.34 -5.85 -49.99
C ARG A 910 10.99 -4.58 -49.42
N ALA A 911 12.24 -4.64 -48.97
CA ALA A 911 12.91 -3.49 -48.37
C ALA A 911 13.29 -2.44 -49.41
N ASP A 912 13.01 -1.17 -49.12
CA ASP A 912 13.58 -0.02 -49.83
C ASP A 912 14.94 0.32 -49.22
N VAL A 913 15.99 0.44 -50.03
CA VAL A 913 17.37 0.62 -49.54
C VAL A 913 17.77 2.08 -49.59
N ARG A 914 17.72 2.76 -48.44
CA ARG A 914 18.09 4.17 -48.28
C ARG A 914 19.42 4.29 -47.54
N ASP A 915 20.38 5.00 -48.13
CA ASP A 915 21.75 5.16 -47.61
C ASP A 915 22.45 3.84 -47.23
N GLY A 916 22.12 2.74 -47.93
CA GLY A 916 22.65 1.40 -47.67
C GLY A 916 21.96 0.64 -46.53
N VAL A 917 20.87 1.15 -45.97
CA VAL A 917 20.07 0.52 -44.92
C VAL A 917 18.73 0.03 -45.52
N PRO A 918 18.32 -1.22 -45.28
CA PRO A 918 16.99 -1.70 -45.66
C PRO A 918 15.92 -1.06 -44.78
N THR A 919 14.88 -0.49 -45.39
CA THR A 919 13.78 0.20 -44.72
C THR A 919 12.42 -0.31 -45.23
N TRP A 920 11.41 -0.22 -44.36
CA TRP A 920 10.01 -0.54 -44.67
C TRP A 920 9.17 0.63 -44.17
N SER A 921 8.22 1.10 -44.97
CA SER A 921 7.36 2.25 -44.65
C SER A 921 5.88 1.91 -44.80
N SER A 922 5.03 2.51 -43.97
CA SER A 922 3.56 2.49 -44.11
C SER A 922 3.03 3.78 -44.80
N PRO A 923 1.73 3.92 -45.13
CA PRO A 923 1.18 5.12 -45.80
C PRO A 923 1.09 6.37 -44.90
N ASP A 924 1.49 7.55 -45.41
CA ASP A 924 1.82 8.76 -44.62
C ASP A 924 0.66 9.71 -44.22
N GLY A 925 -0.59 9.26 -44.26
CA GLY A 925 -1.77 10.12 -44.08
C GLY A 925 -1.79 10.97 -42.80
N GLY A 926 -1.68 12.29 -42.95
CA GLY A 926 -1.96 13.30 -41.90
C GLY A 926 -0.90 13.48 -40.82
N LEU A 927 0.38 13.27 -41.14
CA LEU A 927 1.48 13.46 -40.19
C LEU A 927 2.15 14.83 -40.32
N SER A 928 2.40 15.47 -39.16
CA SER A 928 3.26 16.66 -39.13
C SER A 928 4.71 16.31 -39.49
N SER A 929 5.42 17.28 -40.05
CA SER A 929 6.87 17.19 -40.29
C SER A 929 7.63 16.98 -38.97
N SER A 930 8.59 16.05 -38.98
CA SER A 930 9.42 15.72 -37.82
C SER A 930 10.79 15.23 -38.29
N TRP A 931 11.81 15.38 -37.44
CA TRP A 931 13.13 14.79 -37.65
C TRP A 931 13.15 13.29 -37.38
N GLN A 932 12.18 12.77 -36.62
CA GLN A 932 12.09 11.37 -36.20
C GLN A 932 11.27 10.53 -37.20
N PRO A 933 11.70 9.29 -37.53
CA PRO A 933 10.90 8.33 -38.29
C PRO A 933 9.54 8.01 -37.64
N ARG A 934 8.68 7.29 -38.36
CA ARG A 934 7.36 6.87 -37.86
C ARG A 934 7.51 5.74 -36.86
N SER A 935 6.63 5.66 -35.85
CA SER A 935 6.69 4.61 -34.82
C SER A 935 6.66 3.21 -35.44
N ALA A 936 5.80 3.01 -36.46
CA ALA A 936 5.65 1.73 -37.15
C ALA A 936 6.94 1.31 -37.90
N ASP A 937 7.69 2.25 -38.48
CA ASP A 937 8.92 1.96 -39.22
C ASP A 937 10.03 1.47 -38.27
N ILE A 938 10.14 2.12 -37.09
CA ILE A 938 11.02 1.71 -36.00
C ILE A 938 10.66 0.31 -35.49
N GLU A 939 9.36 0.04 -35.27
CA GLU A 939 8.88 -1.28 -34.79
C GLU A 939 9.14 -2.39 -35.83
N MET A 940 8.84 -2.16 -37.12
CA MET A 940 9.15 -3.11 -38.20
C MET A 940 10.64 -3.42 -38.27
N ALA A 941 11.50 -2.39 -38.26
CA ALA A 941 12.95 -2.55 -38.26
C ALA A 941 13.42 -3.38 -37.06
N ALA A 942 12.87 -3.14 -35.87
CA ALA A 942 13.20 -3.89 -34.67
C ALA A 942 12.75 -5.37 -34.74
N TYR A 943 11.57 -5.68 -35.30
CA TYR A 943 11.15 -7.07 -35.53
C TYR A 943 11.95 -7.79 -36.61
N VAL A 944 12.36 -7.10 -37.68
CA VAL A 944 13.30 -7.65 -38.67
C VAL A 944 14.62 -8.00 -38.00
N LEU A 945 15.18 -7.07 -37.21
CA LEU A 945 16.44 -7.28 -36.49
C LEU A 945 16.33 -8.46 -35.51
N LEU A 946 15.24 -8.55 -34.74
CA LEU A 946 14.97 -9.70 -33.86
C LEU A 946 14.80 -11.03 -34.62
N SER A 947 14.22 -11.01 -35.82
CA SER A 947 14.08 -12.19 -36.69
C SER A 947 15.43 -12.64 -37.23
N LEU A 948 16.26 -11.72 -37.74
CA LEU A 948 17.62 -12.00 -38.20
C LEU A 948 18.49 -12.59 -37.08
N HIS A 949 18.39 -12.07 -35.86
CA HIS A 949 19.04 -12.66 -34.69
C HIS A 949 18.57 -14.09 -34.40
N LYS A 950 17.27 -14.39 -34.53
CA LYS A 950 16.73 -15.73 -34.26
C LYS A 950 16.95 -16.76 -35.37
N LEU A 951 17.34 -16.30 -36.56
CA LEU A 951 17.71 -17.16 -37.69
C LEU A 951 19.23 -17.20 -37.93
N ASP A 952 20.03 -16.74 -36.96
CA ASP A 952 21.50 -16.66 -36.97
C ASP A 952 22.10 -15.83 -38.14
N ARG A 953 21.31 -14.93 -38.74
CA ARG A 953 21.68 -14.04 -39.87
C ARG A 953 22.20 -12.68 -39.39
N VAL A 954 23.08 -12.70 -38.38
CA VAL A 954 23.52 -11.50 -37.64
C VAL A 954 24.20 -10.45 -38.55
N ALA A 955 25.01 -10.89 -39.52
CA ALA A 955 25.75 -9.99 -40.41
C ALA A 955 24.84 -9.06 -41.23
N GLU A 956 23.67 -9.54 -41.67
CA GLU A 956 22.70 -8.77 -42.45
C GLU A 956 21.99 -7.70 -41.60
N GLY A 957 21.90 -7.91 -40.28
CA GLY A 957 21.29 -6.96 -39.34
C GLY A 957 22.16 -5.78 -38.94
N LEU A 958 23.47 -5.79 -39.24
CA LEU A 958 24.41 -4.78 -38.74
C LEU A 958 24.13 -3.35 -39.24
N GLY A 959 23.69 -3.19 -40.50
CA GLY A 959 23.30 -1.88 -41.02
C GLY A 959 22.06 -1.33 -40.30
N LEU A 960 21.08 -2.20 -40.09
CA LEU A 960 19.82 -1.88 -39.42
C LEU A 960 20.03 -1.56 -37.93
N LEU A 961 20.94 -2.27 -37.25
CA LEU A 961 21.37 -1.97 -35.88
C LEU A 961 21.94 -0.54 -35.75
N LYS A 962 22.85 -0.15 -36.68
CA LYS A 962 23.47 1.18 -36.66
C LYS A 962 22.44 2.28 -36.92
N TRP A 963 21.52 2.06 -37.87
CA TRP A 963 20.42 2.98 -38.15
C TRP A 963 19.49 3.14 -36.95
N LEU A 964 19.02 2.04 -36.36
CA LEU A 964 18.08 2.04 -35.23
C LEU A 964 18.66 2.79 -34.02
N SER A 965 19.95 2.59 -33.72
CA SER A 965 20.66 3.32 -32.67
C SER A 965 20.62 4.85 -32.85
N GLN A 966 20.61 5.34 -34.09
CA GLN A 966 20.62 6.78 -34.43
C GLN A 966 19.23 7.42 -34.38
N GLN A 967 18.13 6.65 -34.40
CA GLN A 967 16.76 7.20 -34.37
C GLN A 967 16.24 7.53 -32.97
N ARG A 968 17.10 7.42 -31.95
CA ARG A 968 16.74 7.72 -30.55
C ARG A 968 16.64 9.21 -30.26
N ASN A 969 15.67 9.54 -29.41
CA ASN A 969 15.48 10.86 -28.84
C ASN A 969 16.54 11.16 -27.74
N HIS A 970 16.54 12.41 -27.26
CA HIS A 970 17.46 12.90 -26.22
C HIS A 970 17.30 12.25 -24.84
N LEU A 971 16.27 11.41 -24.66
CA LEU A 971 15.96 10.66 -23.43
C LEU A 971 16.37 9.17 -23.56
N GLY A 972 16.91 8.77 -24.71
CA GLY A 972 17.30 7.39 -25.00
C GLY A 972 16.15 6.48 -25.49
N GLY A 973 14.93 7.00 -25.64
CA GLY A 973 13.76 6.28 -26.18
C GLY A 973 13.43 6.66 -27.63
N TYR A 974 12.24 6.28 -28.09
CA TYR A 974 11.74 6.54 -29.45
C TYR A 974 10.42 7.34 -29.41
N GLY A 975 9.49 7.13 -30.35
CA GLY A 975 8.30 7.96 -30.52
C GLY A 975 7.11 7.52 -29.67
N SER A 976 6.97 6.21 -29.43
CA SER A 976 5.83 5.59 -28.76
C SER A 976 6.28 4.45 -27.82
N THR A 977 5.32 3.66 -27.34
CA THR A 977 5.54 2.53 -26.44
C THR A 977 6.14 1.31 -27.13
N GLN A 978 5.46 0.77 -28.14
CA GLN A 978 5.89 -0.50 -28.75
C GLN A 978 7.21 -0.35 -29.51
N ASP A 979 7.39 0.75 -30.24
CA ASP A 979 8.65 1.01 -30.96
C ASP A 979 9.83 1.10 -29.99
N THR A 980 9.69 1.84 -28.88
CA THR A 980 10.71 1.90 -27.81
C THR A 980 10.98 0.52 -27.19
N VAL A 981 9.94 -0.21 -26.79
CA VAL A 981 10.06 -1.51 -26.12
C VAL A 981 10.69 -2.57 -27.03
N VAL A 982 10.27 -2.66 -28.28
CA VAL A 982 10.77 -3.65 -29.25
C VAL A 982 12.16 -3.24 -29.76
N ALA A 983 12.43 -1.95 -29.99
CA ALA A 983 13.77 -1.49 -30.37
C ALA A 983 14.79 -1.76 -29.27
N LEU A 984 14.48 -1.47 -27.99
CA LEU A 984 15.39 -1.81 -26.88
C LEU A 984 15.56 -3.33 -26.70
N GLN A 985 14.54 -4.14 -26.99
CA GLN A 985 14.68 -5.60 -27.04
C GLN A 985 15.63 -6.04 -28.17
N ALA A 986 15.53 -5.41 -29.34
CA ALA A 986 16.36 -5.72 -30.51
C ALA A 986 17.81 -5.30 -30.28
N LEU A 987 18.04 -4.06 -29.84
CA LEU A 987 19.36 -3.51 -29.50
C LEU A 987 20.05 -4.39 -28.45
N SER A 988 19.42 -4.65 -27.29
CA SER A 988 20.02 -5.46 -26.21
C SER A 988 20.42 -6.87 -26.63
N ARG A 989 19.67 -7.52 -27.52
CA ARG A 989 20.01 -8.85 -28.02
C ARG A 989 21.10 -8.85 -29.08
N PHE A 990 21.16 -7.83 -29.94
CA PHE A 990 22.21 -7.71 -30.95
C PHE A 990 23.54 -7.23 -30.35
N THR A 991 23.51 -6.26 -29.43
CA THR A 991 24.73 -5.72 -28.79
C THR A 991 25.39 -6.74 -27.88
N ALA A 992 24.62 -7.61 -27.21
CA ALA A 992 25.16 -8.71 -26.39
C ALA A 992 25.96 -9.78 -27.16
N LEU A 993 26.04 -9.69 -28.50
CA LEU A 993 26.92 -10.49 -29.35
C LEU A 993 28.27 -9.80 -29.62
N GLY A 994 28.35 -8.47 -29.49
CA GLY A 994 29.60 -7.73 -29.53
C GLY A 994 30.34 -7.89 -28.21
N GLY A 995 31.52 -8.50 -28.22
CA GLY A 995 32.40 -8.48 -27.06
C GLY A 995 32.87 -7.05 -26.78
N ALA A 996 32.89 -6.65 -25.51
CA ALA A 996 33.44 -5.36 -25.10
C ALA A 996 34.91 -5.26 -25.53
N GLN A 997 35.18 -4.46 -26.57
CA GLN A 997 36.53 -4.00 -26.84
C GLN A 997 36.89 -2.92 -25.83
N ARG A 998 38.19 -2.78 -25.52
CA ARG A 998 38.66 -1.76 -24.60
C ARG A 998 38.55 -0.39 -25.24
N SER A 999 37.47 0.31 -24.94
CA SER A 999 37.26 1.71 -25.30
C SER A 999 38.21 2.62 -24.49
N ASP A 1000 39.02 3.41 -25.19
CA ASP A 1000 39.73 4.60 -24.70
C ASP A 1000 39.61 5.64 -25.82
N ILE A 1001 38.64 6.55 -25.66
CA ILE A 1001 38.20 7.46 -26.73
C ILE A 1001 38.08 8.88 -26.19
N ASN A 1002 38.76 9.81 -26.84
CA ASN A 1002 38.62 11.24 -26.58
C ASN A 1002 37.72 11.87 -27.65
N ILE A 1003 36.55 12.37 -27.23
CA ILE A 1003 35.59 13.07 -28.10
C ILE A 1003 35.74 14.57 -27.87
N ARG A 1004 35.91 15.33 -28.94
CA ARG A 1004 35.98 16.79 -28.92
C ARG A 1004 34.88 17.39 -29.79
N VAL A 1005 34.12 18.32 -29.23
CA VAL A 1005 33.08 19.07 -29.94
C VAL A 1005 33.58 20.48 -30.21
N THR A 1006 33.58 20.89 -31.48
CA THR A 1006 34.03 22.22 -31.90
C THR A 1006 32.94 23.03 -32.58
N ARG A 1007 32.88 24.33 -32.28
CA ARG A 1007 32.05 25.33 -32.97
C ARG A 1007 32.98 26.44 -33.45
N ASP A 1008 32.98 26.73 -34.74
CA ASP A 1008 33.79 27.79 -35.37
C ASP A 1008 35.30 27.74 -35.01
N SER A 1009 35.82 26.52 -34.79
CA SER A 1009 37.18 26.15 -34.34
C SER A 1009 37.44 26.17 -32.82
N ASP A 1010 36.55 26.74 -32.02
CA ASP A 1010 36.64 26.69 -30.55
C ASP A 1010 36.12 25.35 -30.00
N THR A 1011 36.77 24.82 -28.97
CA THR A 1011 36.31 23.59 -28.29
C THR A 1011 35.23 23.94 -27.27
N VAL A 1012 33.99 23.49 -27.52
CA VAL A 1012 32.82 23.80 -26.68
C VAL A 1012 32.53 22.70 -25.66
N ALA A 1013 32.91 21.46 -25.98
CA ALA A 1013 32.81 20.33 -25.06
C ALA A 1013 33.91 19.29 -25.34
N SER A 1014 34.29 18.54 -24.31
CA SER A 1014 35.25 17.45 -24.42
C SER A 1014 34.91 16.32 -23.45
N PHE A 1015 34.89 15.08 -23.96
CA PHE A 1015 34.56 13.87 -23.20
C PHE A 1015 35.68 12.85 -23.32
N HIS A 1016 35.94 12.12 -22.23
CA HIS A 1016 36.90 11.03 -22.19
C HIS A 1016 36.15 9.76 -21.80
N ILE A 1017 36.16 8.75 -22.67
CA ILE A 1017 35.43 7.50 -22.50
C ILE A 1017 36.43 6.37 -22.30
N ASP A 1018 36.33 5.70 -21.16
CA ASP A 1018 37.17 4.57 -20.74
C ASP A 1018 36.30 3.37 -20.31
N GLN A 1019 36.92 2.28 -19.85
CA GLN A 1019 36.22 1.07 -19.39
C GLN A 1019 35.41 1.27 -18.09
N ASP A 1020 35.78 2.21 -17.23
CA ASP A 1020 35.11 2.45 -15.95
C ASP A 1020 33.89 3.38 -16.12
N ASN A 1021 33.88 4.19 -17.18
CA ASN A 1021 32.83 5.16 -17.49
C ASN A 1021 32.02 4.85 -18.78
N GLU A 1022 32.26 3.72 -19.45
CA GLU A 1022 31.64 3.33 -20.74
C GLU A 1022 30.10 3.39 -20.74
N LEU A 1023 29.46 3.04 -19.61
CA LEU A 1023 28.01 3.06 -19.39
C LEU A 1023 27.48 4.41 -18.86
N LEU A 1024 28.36 5.37 -18.53
CA LEU A 1024 27.98 6.67 -17.98
C LEU A 1024 27.66 7.66 -19.10
N LEU A 1025 26.43 8.14 -19.16
CA LEU A 1025 26.04 9.23 -20.05
C LEU A 1025 26.65 10.56 -19.58
N GLN A 1026 27.77 10.95 -20.17
CA GLN A 1026 28.41 12.24 -19.91
C GLN A 1026 27.64 13.34 -20.63
N THR A 1027 27.24 14.39 -19.91
CA THR A 1027 26.41 15.49 -20.46
C THR A 1027 27.15 16.82 -20.35
N GLN A 1028 27.59 17.31 -21.51
CA GLN A 1028 27.93 18.72 -21.76
C GLN A 1028 26.65 19.57 -21.68
N GLN A 1029 26.47 20.46 -20.68
CA GLN A 1029 25.27 21.30 -20.62
C GLN A 1029 25.17 22.28 -21.81
N LEU A 1030 24.06 23.02 -21.90
CA LEU A 1030 23.26 23.24 -23.11
C LEU A 1030 22.46 21.95 -23.49
N ASN A 1031 21.21 22.04 -23.96
CA ASN A 1031 20.32 20.94 -24.41
C ASN A 1031 19.23 21.47 -25.39
N VAL A 1032 19.00 20.95 -26.61
CA VAL A 1032 18.24 21.67 -27.70
C VAL A 1032 16.73 21.83 -27.43
N PHE A 1033 16.43 22.79 -26.58
CA PHE A 1033 15.12 23.31 -26.24
C PHE A 1033 15.01 24.76 -26.69
N TYR A 1034 13.82 25.14 -27.14
CA TYR A 1034 13.46 26.53 -27.43
C TYR A 1034 11.93 26.64 -27.45
N ASN A 1035 11.39 27.80 -27.09
CA ASN A 1035 9.96 28.07 -27.22
C ASN A 1035 9.71 28.90 -28.48
N ILE A 1036 8.72 28.54 -29.31
CA ILE A 1036 8.27 29.39 -30.43
C ILE A 1036 6.95 30.07 -30.05
N ARG A 1037 6.75 31.31 -30.52
CA ARG A 1037 5.43 31.98 -30.53
C ARG A 1037 4.37 31.15 -31.27
N THR A 1038 3.19 31.02 -30.69
CA THR A 1038 2.11 30.21 -31.25
C THR A 1038 1.60 30.71 -32.61
N GLU A 1039 1.62 32.01 -32.87
CA GLU A 1039 1.21 32.57 -34.16
C GLU A 1039 2.12 32.15 -35.32
N GLU A 1040 3.44 32.08 -35.09
CA GLU A 1040 4.41 31.64 -36.10
C GLU A 1040 4.36 30.12 -36.31
N LEU A 1041 4.00 29.35 -35.28
CA LEU A 1041 3.64 27.94 -35.40
C LEU A 1041 2.37 27.72 -36.23
N ARG A 1042 1.33 28.57 -36.11
CA ARG A 1042 0.13 28.49 -36.96
C ARG A 1042 0.47 28.79 -38.42
N ARG A 1043 1.18 29.90 -38.70
CA ARG A 1043 1.60 30.28 -40.06
C ARG A 1043 2.47 29.21 -40.75
N ARG A 1044 3.26 28.43 -40.01
CA ARG A 1044 4.04 27.31 -40.56
C ARG A 1044 3.20 26.09 -40.93
N ARG A 1045 2.04 25.86 -40.31
CA ARG A 1045 1.15 24.74 -40.65
C ARG A 1045 0.27 25.07 -41.85
N ASP A 1046 -0.25 26.31 -41.91
CA ASP A 1046 -1.04 26.84 -43.03
C ASP A 1046 -0.31 26.76 -44.40
N THR A 1047 1.01 26.52 -44.42
CA THR A 1047 1.81 26.50 -45.66
C THR A 1047 1.97 25.14 -46.34
N ASP A 1048 1.60 24.00 -45.74
CA ASP A 1048 1.48 22.69 -46.45
C ASP A 1048 0.98 21.50 -45.56
N GLU A 1049 0.73 21.67 -44.25
CA GLU A 1049 0.45 20.52 -43.35
C GLU A 1049 -1.05 20.26 -43.15
N GLN A 1050 -1.52 19.09 -43.60
CA GLN A 1050 -2.88 18.61 -43.34
C GLN A 1050 -3.04 18.20 -41.86
N GLU A 1051 -3.92 18.88 -41.12
CA GLU A 1051 -4.10 18.61 -39.69
C GLU A 1051 -4.79 17.25 -39.42
N ALA A 1052 -4.28 16.54 -38.42
CA ALA A 1052 -4.74 15.22 -37.99
C ALA A 1052 -6.19 15.20 -37.49
N PHE A 1053 -6.53 16.18 -36.65
CA PHE A 1053 -7.82 16.31 -35.98
C PHE A 1053 -8.39 17.70 -36.19
N TYR A 1054 -9.70 17.80 -36.40
CA TYR A 1054 -10.41 19.06 -36.17
C TYR A 1054 -10.49 19.30 -34.66
N LEU A 1055 -9.97 20.45 -34.22
CA LEU A 1055 -9.93 20.84 -32.81
C LEU A 1055 -10.52 22.25 -32.63
N TYR A 1056 -11.64 22.31 -31.91
CA TYR A 1056 -12.31 23.55 -31.50
C TYR A 1056 -12.17 23.73 -29.99
N VAL A 1057 -11.75 24.93 -29.58
CA VAL A 1057 -11.51 25.28 -28.17
C VAL A 1057 -12.13 26.64 -27.92
N HIS A 1058 -13.00 26.73 -26.91
CA HIS A 1058 -13.67 27.96 -26.52
C HIS A 1058 -13.68 28.11 -25.00
N LEU A 1059 -13.01 29.13 -24.48
CA LEU A 1059 -13.07 29.46 -23.06
C LEU A 1059 -14.31 30.30 -22.76
N VAL A 1060 -15.09 29.89 -21.77
CA VAL A 1060 -16.13 30.72 -21.16
C VAL A 1060 -15.60 31.19 -19.80
N ASP A 1061 -15.43 32.51 -19.68
CA ASP A 1061 -14.90 33.17 -18.49
C ASP A 1061 -15.87 34.28 -18.08
N HIS A 1062 -16.60 34.04 -16.99
CA HIS A 1062 -17.52 35.00 -16.38
C HIS A 1062 -16.90 35.72 -15.17
N GLY A 1063 -15.57 35.82 -15.11
CA GLY A 1063 -14.83 36.44 -14.02
C GLY A 1063 -14.45 35.44 -12.93
N LEU A 1064 -14.60 35.83 -11.66
CA LEU A 1064 -13.99 35.07 -10.55
C LEU A 1064 -14.68 33.73 -10.20
N ASN A 1065 -15.96 33.54 -10.52
CA ASN A 1065 -16.76 32.45 -9.91
C ASN A 1065 -17.27 31.35 -10.86
N ASP A 1066 -17.18 31.50 -12.18
CA ASP A 1066 -17.59 30.47 -13.14
C ASP A 1066 -16.70 30.55 -14.41
N THR A 1067 -15.66 29.72 -14.48
CA THR A 1067 -14.78 29.58 -15.65
C THR A 1067 -14.77 28.13 -16.13
N TYR A 1068 -15.00 27.90 -17.43
CA TYR A 1068 -14.88 26.56 -18.02
C TYR A 1068 -14.42 26.61 -19.46
N LEU A 1069 -13.70 25.57 -19.88
CA LEU A 1069 -13.20 25.40 -21.23
C LEU A 1069 -14.05 24.36 -21.97
N TYR A 1070 -14.67 24.76 -23.08
CA TYR A 1070 -15.39 23.86 -23.98
C TYR A 1070 -14.45 23.42 -25.10
N ILE A 1071 -14.26 22.10 -25.24
CA ILE A 1071 -13.35 21.50 -26.22
C ILE A 1071 -14.10 20.47 -27.03
N CYS A 1072 -14.02 20.54 -28.36
CA CYS A 1072 -14.49 19.51 -29.28
C CYS A 1072 -13.35 19.00 -30.14
N ASN A 1073 -13.30 17.69 -30.35
CA ASN A 1073 -12.34 17.05 -31.24
C ASN A 1073 -12.99 15.99 -32.14
N SER A 1074 -12.56 15.92 -33.39
CA SER A 1074 -12.89 14.85 -34.34
C SER A 1074 -11.70 14.57 -35.27
N LEU A 1075 -11.62 13.36 -35.84
CA LEU A 1075 -10.63 12.98 -36.83
C LEU A 1075 -10.86 13.75 -38.14
N SER A 1076 -9.78 14.06 -38.87
CA SER A 1076 -9.90 14.66 -40.19
C SER A 1076 -10.26 13.61 -41.24
N TRP A 1077 -11.39 13.81 -41.92
CA TRP A 1077 -11.98 12.89 -42.89
C TRP A 1077 -11.15 12.76 -44.18
N ASP A 1078 -10.31 13.76 -44.50
CA ASP A 1078 -9.43 13.75 -45.67
C ASP A 1078 -8.28 12.72 -45.59
N LEU A 1079 -8.06 12.10 -44.43
CA LEU A 1079 -6.88 11.26 -44.18
C LEU A 1079 -7.05 9.78 -44.56
N GLY A 1080 -8.25 9.36 -44.97
CA GLY A 1080 -8.54 7.95 -45.30
C GLY A 1080 -8.48 6.98 -44.12
N LEU A 1081 -8.53 7.50 -42.89
CA LEU A 1081 -8.54 6.73 -41.64
C LEU A 1081 -9.99 6.62 -41.14
N ASN A 1082 -10.45 5.40 -40.86
CA ASN A 1082 -11.81 5.18 -40.35
C ASN A 1082 -11.92 5.37 -38.83
N GLU A 1083 -10.87 5.02 -38.08
CA GLU A 1083 -10.80 5.13 -36.62
C GLU A 1083 -9.35 5.45 -36.20
N THR A 1084 -9.18 6.01 -35.00
CA THR A 1084 -7.88 6.16 -34.31
C THR A 1084 -7.77 5.20 -33.13
N GLY A 1085 -6.57 5.05 -32.58
CA GLY A 1085 -6.30 4.24 -31.40
C GLY A 1085 -6.79 4.90 -30.11
N MET A 1086 -5.94 4.90 -29.08
CA MET A 1086 -6.14 5.77 -27.92
C MET A 1086 -5.76 7.21 -28.29
N VAL A 1087 -6.65 8.17 -28.04
CA VAL A 1087 -6.38 9.60 -28.25
C VAL A 1087 -6.09 10.25 -26.90
N LEU A 1088 -5.00 11.01 -26.82
CA LEU A 1088 -4.70 11.84 -25.66
C LEU A 1088 -5.02 13.30 -25.96
N MET A 1089 -5.71 13.95 -25.03
CA MET A 1089 -5.96 15.39 -25.05
C MET A 1089 -5.27 16.03 -23.84
N GLU A 1090 -4.20 16.77 -24.11
CA GLU A 1090 -3.50 17.58 -23.11
C GLU A 1090 -4.04 19.00 -23.10
N VAL A 1091 -4.66 19.37 -21.99
CA VAL A 1091 -5.16 20.71 -21.69
C VAL A 1091 -4.15 21.40 -20.77
N GLY A 1092 -3.27 22.24 -21.32
CA GLY A 1092 -2.46 23.14 -20.51
C GLY A 1092 -3.37 24.12 -19.79
N LEU A 1093 -3.18 24.29 -18.47
CA LEU A 1093 -3.96 25.22 -17.66
C LEU A 1093 -3.36 26.63 -17.73
N LEU A 1094 -4.22 27.64 -17.63
CA LEU A 1094 -3.82 29.03 -17.43
C LEU A 1094 -3.20 29.19 -16.03
N SER A 1095 -2.16 30.02 -15.88
CA SER A 1095 -1.53 30.26 -14.59
C SER A 1095 -2.54 30.74 -13.54
N GLY A 1096 -2.48 30.15 -12.34
CA GLY A 1096 -3.42 30.41 -11.26
C GLY A 1096 -4.72 29.60 -11.30
N PHE A 1097 -4.95 28.78 -12.34
CA PHE A 1097 -6.06 27.85 -12.39
C PHE A 1097 -5.64 26.41 -12.12
N GLY A 1098 -6.45 25.70 -11.33
CA GLY A 1098 -6.40 24.26 -11.13
C GLY A 1098 -7.67 23.56 -11.61
N LEU A 1099 -7.71 22.25 -11.41
CA LEU A 1099 -8.85 21.39 -11.71
C LEU A 1099 -8.87 20.21 -10.75
N HIS A 1100 -10.01 19.97 -10.10
CA HIS A 1100 -10.23 18.73 -9.36
C HIS A 1100 -10.74 17.63 -10.33
N PRO A 1101 -10.08 16.45 -10.44
CA PRO A 1101 -10.41 15.45 -11.45
C PRO A 1101 -11.89 15.03 -11.49
N ASP A 1102 -12.50 14.87 -10.32
CA ASP A 1102 -13.89 14.43 -10.15
C ASP A 1102 -14.94 15.38 -10.75
N LEU A 1103 -14.56 16.62 -11.10
CA LEU A 1103 -15.44 17.57 -11.78
C LEU A 1103 -15.56 17.29 -13.29
N VAL A 1104 -14.63 16.54 -13.87
CA VAL A 1104 -14.74 16.05 -15.24
C VAL A 1104 -15.47 14.71 -15.23
N LYS A 1105 -16.66 14.70 -15.82
CA LYS A 1105 -17.51 13.51 -15.85
C LYS A 1105 -16.88 12.42 -16.73
N LEU A 1106 -16.47 11.31 -16.11
CA LEU A 1106 -16.10 10.09 -16.83
C LEU A 1106 -17.35 9.48 -17.49
N ASP A 1107 -17.22 9.09 -18.75
CA ASP A 1107 -18.32 8.52 -19.55
C ASP A 1107 -17.81 7.47 -20.56
N GLY A 1108 -18.59 7.20 -21.61
CA GLY A 1108 -18.19 6.26 -22.65
C GLY A 1108 -16.93 6.69 -23.42
N ALA A 1109 -16.74 8.00 -23.62
CA ALA A 1109 -15.66 8.59 -24.40
C ALA A 1109 -14.47 8.99 -23.53
N VAL A 1110 -14.69 9.62 -22.37
CA VAL A 1110 -13.64 10.01 -21.42
C VAL A 1110 -13.40 8.89 -20.41
N LYS A 1111 -12.32 8.11 -20.61
CA LYS A 1111 -11.97 6.97 -19.75
C LYS A 1111 -11.26 7.36 -18.47
N LYS A 1112 -10.37 8.35 -18.54
CA LYS A 1112 -9.54 8.77 -17.41
C LYS A 1112 -9.17 10.24 -17.53
N VAL A 1113 -8.99 10.87 -16.37
CA VAL A 1113 -8.46 12.22 -16.20
C VAL A 1113 -7.20 12.10 -15.34
N GLU A 1114 -6.12 12.76 -15.72
CA GLU A 1114 -4.89 12.84 -14.94
C GLU A 1114 -4.44 14.30 -14.81
N THR A 1115 -4.34 14.79 -13.58
CA THR A 1115 -3.85 16.13 -13.27
C THR A 1115 -2.35 16.11 -13.02
N GLN A 1116 -1.63 16.99 -13.71
CA GLN A 1116 -0.21 17.28 -13.51
C GLN A 1116 -0.05 18.78 -13.22
N PRO A 1117 1.07 19.25 -12.65
CA PRO A 1117 1.25 20.68 -12.36
C PRO A 1117 0.99 21.55 -13.60
N GLY A 1118 -0.09 22.34 -13.54
CA GLY A 1118 -0.58 23.23 -14.61
C GLY A 1118 -0.94 22.57 -15.95
N LYS A 1119 -1.22 21.26 -16.00
CA LYS A 1119 -1.89 20.64 -17.16
C LYS A 1119 -2.77 19.46 -16.77
N VAL A 1120 -3.81 19.22 -17.54
CA VAL A 1120 -4.73 18.08 -17.39
C VAL A 1120 -4.63 17.20 -18.64
N VAL A 1121 -4.54 15.89 -18.45
CA VAL A 1121 -4.51 14.89 -19.51
C VAL A 1121 -5.81 14.12 -19.49
N LEU A 1122 -6.51 14.11 -20.62
CA LEU A 1122 -7.77 13.41 -20.83
C LEU A 1122 -7.53 12.24 -21.78
N TYR A 1123 -8.03 11.06 -21.39
CA TYR A 1123 -7.89 9.81 -22.13
C TYR A 1123 -9.18 9.53 -22.88
N LEU A 1124 -9.12 9.55 -24.21
CA LEU A 1124 -10.27 9.49 -25.09
C LEU A 1124 -10.27 8.21 -25.94
N ASP A 1125 -11.41 7.51 -25.92
CA ASP A 1125 -11.67 6.34 -26.77
C ASP A 1125 -12.33 6.71 -28.10
N SER A 1126 -12.97 7.89 -28.18
CA SER A 1126 -13.65 8.40 -29.36
C SER A 1126 -13.58 9.92 -29.44
N GLU A 1127 -13.92 10.44 -30.62
CA GLU A 1127 -14.29 11.83 -30.83
C GLU A 1127 -15.36 12.27 -29.82
N THR A 1128 -15.23 13.49 -29.27
CA THR A 1128 -16.17 14.00 -28.27
C THR A 1128 -16.04 15.52 -28.07
N CYS A 1129 -17.10 16.10 -27.48
CA CYS A 1129 -17.13 17.46 -26.96
C CYS A 1129 -17.27 17.42 -25.43
N LEU A 1130 -16.41 18.14 -24.72
CA LEU A 1130 -16.31 18.09 -23.27
C LEU A 1130 -16.17 19.49 -22.64
N TYR A 1131 -16.61 19.59 -21.38
CA TYR A 1131 -16.54 20.80 -20.56
C TYR A 1131 -15.52 20.56 -19.44
N VAL A 1132 -14.50 21.40 -19.36
CA VAL A 1132 -13.42 21.34 -18.37
C VAL A 1132 -13.60 22.52 -17.40
N PRO A 1133 -14.12 22.32 -16.18
CA PRO A 1133 -14.31 23.41 -15.22
C PRO A 1133 -12.97 23.82 -14.62
N LEU A 1134 -12.65 25.12 -14.65
CA LEU A 1134 -11.39 25.67 -14.17
C LEU A 1134 -11.62 26.37 -12.83
N LEU A 1135 -10.90 25.94 -11.79
CA LEU A 1135 -10.96 26.51 -10.45
C LEU A 1135 -9.84 27.53 -10.26
N VAL A 1136 -10.12 28.66 -9.61
CA VAL A 1136 -9.10 29.65 -9.27
C VAL A 1136 -8.39 29.21 -7.98
N GLU A 1137 -7.11 28.85 -8.08
CA GLU A 1137 -6.28 28.47 -6.94
C GLU A 1137 -5.35 29.62 -6.51
N PHE A 1138 -4.85 30.41 -7.48
CA PHE A 1138 -3.91 31.51 -7.23
C PHE A 1138 -4.31 32.78 -7.98
N LYS A 1139 -4.01 33.94 -7.38
CA LYS A 1139 -4.30 35.27 -7.92
C LYS A 1139 -3.19 35.70 -8.90
N VAL A 1140 -3.37 35.34 -10.17
CA VAL A 1140 -2.48 35.74 -11.27
C VAL A 1140 -3.22 36.67 -12.24
N GLY A 1141 -2.56 37.78 -12.58
CA GLY A 1141 -2.94 38.76 -13.61
C GLY A 1141 -1.96 38.75 -14.79
N LYS A 1142 -2.32 39.44 -15.89
CA LYS A 1142 -1.61 39.41 -17.19
C LYS A 1142 -1.28 37.99 -17.69
N VAL A 1143 -2.23 37.09 -17.47
CA VAL A 1143 -2.06 35.64 -17.70
C VAL A 1143 -1.82 35.37 -19.19
N GLN A 1144 -0.80 34.57 -19.48
CA GLN A 1144 -0.43 34.21 -20.85
C GLN A 1144 -1.39 33.16 -21.45
N GLU A 1145 -1.36 33.00 -22.77
CA GLU A 1145 -2.16 31.95 -23.41
C GLU A 1145 -1.68 30.55 -23.04
N ALA A 1146 -2.62 29.61 -22.93
CA ALA A 1146 -2.36 28.18 -22.74
C ALA A 1146 -2.76 27.40 -24.00
N THR A 1147 -2.40 26.12 -24.07
CA THR A 1147 -2.62 25.28 -25.27
C THR A 1147 -3.38 24.01 -24.95
N VAL A 1148 -4.29 23.64 -25.84
CA VAL A 1148 -4.86 22.30 -25.94
C VAL A 1148 -4.20 21.56 -27.09
N ALA A 1149 -3.66 20.38 -26.84
CA ALA A 1149 -3.11 19.47 -27.83
C ALA A 1149 -3.90 18.16 -27.85
N VAL A 1150 -4.28 17.67 -29.03
CA VAL A 1150 -4.90 16.36 -29.24
C VAL A 1150 -4.00 15.56 -30.16
N TYR A 1151 -3.66 14.32 -29.77
CA TYR A 1151 -2.76 13.46 -30.54
C TYR A 1151 -3.09 11.97 -30.40
N ASP A 1152 -2.74 11.19 -31.42
CA ASP A 1152 -2.78 9.73 -31.40
C ASP A 1152 -1.61 9.20 -30.56
N TYR A 1153 -1.90 8.29 -29.62
CA TYR A 1153 -0.89 7.76 -28.69
C TYR A 1153 0.21 6.94 -29.38
N TYR A 1154 -0.09 6.23 -30.48
CA TYR A 1154 0.87 5.35 -31.15
C TYR A 1154 1.64 6.06 -32.26
N GLU A 1155 1.07 7.14 -32.80
CA GLU A 1155 1.74 8.02 -33.76
C GLU A 1155 1.58 9.48 -33.32
N PRO A 1156 2.35 9.97 -32.32
CA PRO A 1156 2.19 11.32 -31.77
C PRO A 1156 2.47 12.47 -32.77
N ARG A 1157 2.97 12.16 -33.98
CA ARG A 1157 3.05 13.10 -35.11
C ARG A 1157 1.69 13.37 -35.75
N ARG A 1158 0.72 12.47 -35.59
CA ARG A 1158 -0.70 12.70 -35.86
C ARG A 1158 -1.25 13.52 -34.69
N ARG A 1159 -1.14 14.86 -34.80
CA ARG A 1159 -1.55 15.79 -33.74
C ARG A 1159 -2.13 17.10 -34.26
N THR A 1160 -3.01 17.70 -33.47
CA THR A 1160 -3.50 19.07 -33.64
C THR A 1160 -3.30 19.85 -32.35
N VAL A 1161 -2.90 21.13 -32.44
CA VAL A 1161 -2.73 22.02 -31.28
C VAL A 1161 -3.45 23.33 -31.53
N ARG A 1162 -4.16 23.83 -30.51
CA ARG A 1162 -4.81 25.15 -30.46
C ARG A 1162 -4.35 25.89 -29.21
N SER A 1163 -4.22 27.21 -29.28
CA SER A 1163 -4.06 28.05 -28.08
C SER A 1163 -5.35 28.79 -27.75
N TYR A 1164 -5.53 29.06 -26.46
CA TYR A 1164 -6.66 29.80 -25.91
C TYR A 1164 -6.16 30.76 -24.82
N ARG A 1165 -6.87 31.87 -24.64
CA ARG A 1165 -6.56 32.89 -23.64
C ARG A 1165 -7.85 33.36 -22.98
N SER A 1166 -7.77 33.79 -21.72
CA SER A 1166 -8.81 34.60 -21.11
C SER A 1166 -8.60 36.07 -21.50
N SER A 1167 -9.65 36.71 -22.02
CA SER A 1167 -9.65 38.16 -22.23
C SER A 1167 -9.59 38.91 -20.90
N TRP A 1168 -10.38 38.48 -19.91
CA TRP A 1168 -10.41 39.12 -18.60
C TRP A 1168 -9.07 39.02 -17.86
N ARG A 1169 -8.49 37.82 -17.76
CA ARG A 1169 -7.21 37.59 -17.05
C ARG A 1169 -5.98 38.12 -17.79
N GLY A 1170 -6.04 38.22 -19.12
CA GLY A 1170 -4.97 38.80 -19.93
C GLY A 1170 -4.83 40.31 -19.71
N ASP A 1171 -5.96 40.99 -19.57
CA ASP A 1171 -6.00 42.45 -19.33
C ASP A 1171 -6.07 42.82 -17.83
N ALA A 1172 -6.43 41.87 -16.95
CA ALA A 1172 -6.46 42.08 -15.50
C ALA A 1172 -5.07 42.40 -14.93
N SER A 1173 -4.97 43.54 -14.26
CA SER A 1173 -3.84 43.86 -13.39
C SER A 1173 -4.01 43.20 -12.02
N VAL A 1174 -2.94 43.17 -11.24
CA VAL A 1174 -2.97 42.72 -9.83
C VAL A 1174 -4.10 43.35 -9.01
N CYS A 1175 -4.46 44.60 -9.28
CA CYS A 1175 -5.52 45.31 -8.56
C CYS A 1175 -6.90 44.65 -8.67
N SER A 1176 -7.17 43.89 -9.73
CA SER A 1176 -8.41 43.12 -9.88
C SER A 1176 -8.59 42.03 -8.81
N PHE A 1177 -7.56 41.75 -8.01
CA PHE A 1177 -7.57 40.78 -6.91
C PHE A 1177 -7.36 41.41 -5.52
N CYS A 1178 -7.36 42.75 -5.42
CA CYS A 1178 -6.93 43.53 -4.26
C CYS A 1178 -8.05 44.42 -3.65
N GLY A 1179 -9.32 44.08 -3.89
CA GLY A 1179 -10.49 44.90 -3.53
C GLY A 1179 -10.83 45.98 -4.57
N GLU A 1180 -11.99 46.61 -4.44
CA GLU A 1180 -12.55 47.52 -5.45
C GLU A 1180 -11.65 48.72 -5.77
N ASP A 1181 -10.93 49.26 -4.77
CA ASP A 1181 -9.99 50.38 -4.91
C ASP A 1181 -8.50 49.93 -4.89
N CYS A 1182 -8.20 48.64 -5.10
CA CYS A 1182 -6.85 48.05 -4.96
C CYS A 1182 -6.20 48.16 -3.56
N SER A 1183 -6.91 48.70 -2.58
CA SER A 1183 -6.40 49.07 -1.24
C SER A 1183 -5.79 47.91 -0.45
N GLN A 1184 -6.19 46.66 -0.70
CA GLN A 1184 -5.62 45.48 -0.02
C GLN A 1184 -4.17 45.16 -0.45
N CYS A 1185 -3.71 45.72 -1.57
CA CYS A 1185 -2.36 45.56 -2.08
C CYS A 1185 -1.51 46.84 -1.98
N GLY A 1186 -2.13 47.98 -1.65
CA GLY A 1186 -1.43 49.22 -1.32
C GLY A 1186 -0.52 49.06 -0.10
N ALA A 1187 0.39 50.01 0.10
CA ALA A 1187 1.16 50.10 1.35
C ALA A 1187 0.30 50.82 2.40
N ASN A 1188 0.19 50.24 3.61
CA ASN A 1188 -0.53 50.88 4.72
C ASN A 1188 0.18 52.18 5.11
N ASN A 1189 -0.42 53.32 4.75
CA ASN A 1189 0.18 54.65 4.85
C ASN A 1189 -0.42 55.49 5.99
N ASP A 1190 -0.86 54.83 7.07
CA ASP A 1190 -1.56 55.46 8.19
C ASP A 1190 -0.82 55.25 9.53
N TYR A 1191 0.18 56.11 9.77
CA TYR A 1191 0.50 56.57 11.11
C TYR A 1191 -0.38 57.78 11.48
N SER A 1192 -1.70 57.60 11.42
CA SER A 1192 -2.68 58.60 11.90
C SER A 1192 -3.22 58.22 13.28
N LEU A 1193 -2.40 58.46 14.31
CA LEU A 1193 -2.86 58.60 15.69
C LEU A 1193 -3.87 59.76 15.77
N ASN A 1194 -5.17 59.54 15.51
CA ASN A 1194 -6.28 60.30 16.08
C ASN A 1194 -7.69 59.76 15.71
N ALA A 1195 -8.64 60.02 16.61
CA ALA A 1195 -10.11 59.88 16.47
C ALA A 1195 -10.73 58.47 16.45
N ALA A 1196 -11.24 58.06 17.62
CA ALA A 1196 -12.16 56.93 17.75
C ALA A 1196 -13.52 57.18 17.06
N PRO A 1197 -14.10 56.21 16.33
CA PRO A 1197 -15.50 56.26 15.89
C PRO A 1197 -16.45 55.98 17.06
N ARG A 1198 -17.58 56.69 17.10
CA ARG A 1198 -18.61 56.51 18.15
C ARG A 1198 -19.46 55.25 17.90
N HIS A 1199 -19.92 54.64 18.99
CA HIS A 1199 -20.83 53.49 19.00
C HIS A 1199 -21.99 53.55 17.99
N GLY A 1200 -22.02 52.59 17.07
CA GLY A 1200 -23.24 52.04 16.48
C GLY A 1200 -23.65 50.77 17.23
N ARG A 1201 -24.91 50.64 17.65
CA ARG A 1201 -25.40 49.44 18.35
C ARG A 1201 -25.70 48.33 17.34
N CYS A 1202 -25.00 47.21 17.42
CA CYS A 1202 -25.44 45.92 16.86
C CYS A 1202 -25.71 44.93 17.99
N THR A 1203 -26.85 44.24 17.91
CA THR A 1203 -27.27 43.18 18.83
C THR A 1203 -26.52 41.88 18.56
N PRO A 1204 -26.26 41.03 19.59
CA PRO A 1204 -25.48 39.81 19.41
C PRO A 1204 -26.28 38.75 18.66
N ALA A 1205 -25.84 38.39 17.45
CA ALA A 1205 -26.22 37.12 16.83
C ALA A 1205 -25.29 36.01 17.35
N SER A 1206 -25.88 34.95 17.90
CA SER A 1206 -25.19 33.84 18.57
C SER A 1206 -24.17 33.13 17.66
N GLY A 1207 -22.98 32.87 18.18
CA GLY A 1207 -21.87 32.29 17.42
C GLY A 1207 -22.05 30.82 17.04
N VAL A 1208 -21.66 30.51 15.80
CA VAL A 1208 -21.33 29.15 15.30
C VAL A 1208 -20.09 29.17 14.38
N LEU A 1209 -19.72 30.33 13.80
CA LEU A 1209 -18.66 30.41 12.78
C LEU A 1209 -17.21 30.11 13.23
N PRO A 1210 -16.74 30.38 14.47
CA PRO A 1210 -15.34 30.11 14.84
C PRO A 1210 -14.97 28.61 14.76
N ALA A 1211 -15.93 27.72 15.02
CA ALA A 1211 -15.70 26.28 15.04
C ALA A 1211 -15.59 25.65 13.64
N LEU A 1212 -16.12 26.30 12.60
CA LEU A 1212 -16.10 25.78 11.22
C LEU A 1212 -14.77 26.05 10.51
N LEU A 1213 -14.14 27.20 10.78
CA LEU A 1213 -12.80 27.53 10.27
C LEU A 1213 -11.71 26.64 10.89
N LEU A 1214 -11.86 26.32 12.18
CA LEU A 1214 -11.00 25.38 12.90
C LEU A 1214 -11.07 23.94 12.33
N LEU A 1215 -12.22 23.52 11.83
CA LEU A 1215 -12.41 22.20 11.19
C LEU A 1215 -11.83 22.12 9.77
N PHE A 1216 -11.82 23.22 9.01
CA PHE A 1216 -11.24 23.23 7.66
C PHE A 1216 -9.70 23.18 7.68
N ILE A 1217 -9.06 23.88 8.61
CA ILE A 1217 -7.59 23.96 8.67
C ILE A 1217 -6.97 22.66 9.23
N ILE A 1218 -7.61 22.00 10.20
CA ILE A 1218 -7.15 20.71 10.77
C ILE A 1218 -7.22 19.55 9.74
N CYS A 1219 -7.91 19.74 8.62
CA CYS A 1219 -8.06 18.72 7.57
C CYS A 1219 -7.41 19.10 6.22
N SER A 1220 -6.59 20.16 6.18
CA SER A 1220 -5.91 20.64 4.95
C SER A 1220 -4.37 20.67 5.08
N VAL A 1221 -3.81 20.00 6.08
CA VAL A 1221 -2.36 19.84 6.34
C VAL A 1221 -2.05 18.37 6.61
#